data_AF-A0A0G4J1R8-F1
#
_entry.id   AF-A0A0G4J1R8-F1
#
_cell.length_a   1.000
_cell.length_b   1.000
_cell.length_c   1.000
_cell.angle_alpha   90.00
_cell.angle_beta   90.00
_cell.angle_gamma   90.00
#
_symmetry.space_group_name_H-M   'P 1'
#
loop_
_entity.id
_entity.type
_entity.pdbx_description
1 polymer ?
#
loop_
_entity_poly.entity_id
_entity_poly.type
_entity_poly.pdbx_seq_one_letter_code
_entity_poly.pdbx_strand_id
1 'polypeptide(L)'
;MALLVIIMAAALGRRADACVAVAVENSVAVLTCPGAKNVITGIATVSYSACSCPLSNAQAKKQVQIVSSLCLGQHTCKVSATNAVFGETCSGRLKELEITFVCGPPPPTVLTMSCGDGKVITGVDSVVMDNPACISPNAKDVLWNRCAGHTSCSILVTEAEFMTHDATDCEGAKALAQPICEYPTSECSAIVSASANAGSPFTLTCPENDQIIEEIQFASYGQPTTYQGDPIVNPNCHHPTSTPVVYGACVGQHSCTIGDPAALFADPCPTQSGTNALVVVARCGRRPDDYGVVIAGFADEFVHESCSGQGRYAAPLLLQCPRPDQVISRILFASFGLPKGGVPDAVCDSPHALPIVERACVGQRNCSIVAWNDAFLGDPCPFDHKHMNVLAECTEHRCLEGCDPSLDVTVNGAAAEDQTFTLQCGQGQVIDRIEFATYGTPATTPARFTTIDPKCHYPNSMEAVWSRCVGRQSCSFVAGDDHCTDVFGSVHDPCPTTTKQLRAVARCSTRGDDDLLVMAGEDDEFSLECAEGQVIDHIVFASFGAPVAHSSPLARTINPTCHHPRSMSVVWSRCIGKHKCTFAASDDRPGDAFHPEDPCPSVTKQLRVVARCKPRHTADLALSMRQRHHSHGTHTDTSDAVVGLFTCPKPSQVITEVVFASYGTPDGDVIDRGCHAVTSQAVIEQNCLGEHSCWIEANDESFGEDPCPGVMKQLNVRVRCDERPEHQHYLLSKTNDDHSH
;
A
#
# COMPACT_ATOMS: atom_id res chain seq x y z
N MET A 1 47.25 -3.34 -10.49
CA MET A 1 46.27 -2.25 -10.36
C MET A 1 46.54 -1.30 -9.18
N ALA A 2 47.10 -1.75 -8.05
CA ALA A 2 47.45 -0.87 -6.92
C ALA A 2 48.51 0.23 -7.24
N LEU A 3 49.43 0.00 -8.19
CA LEU A 3 50.42 1.01 -8.60
C LEU A 3 49.84 2.14 -9.48
N LEU A 4 48.70 1.91 -10.14
CA LEU A 4 48.06 2.87 -11.06
C LEU A 4 47.18 3.88 -10.33
N VAL A 5 46.68 3.53 -9.14
CA VAL A 5 45.89 4.42 -8.27
C VAL A 5 46.76 5.50 -7.62
N ILE A 6 48.04 5.20 -7.37
CA ILE A 6 48.99 6.14 -6.73
C ILE A 6 49.39 7.29 -7.67
N ILE A 7 49.41 7.07 -8.99
CA ILE A 7 49.82 8.08 -9.97
C ILE A 7 48.67 9.06 -10.30
N MET A 8 47.41 8.61 -10.27
CA MET A 8 46.24 9.48 -10.52
C MET A 8 45.93 10.45 -9.37
N ALA A 9 46.34 10.11 -8.13
CA ALA A 9 46.17 10.99 -6.97
C ALA A 9 47.11 12.22 -6.98
N ALA A 10 48.15 12.24 -7.82
CA ALA A 10 49.07 13.37 -7.94
C ALA A 10 48.54 14.50 -8.86
N ALA A 11 47.49 14.25 -9.66
CA ALA A 11 46.95 15.21 -10.64
C ALA A 11 45.77 16.06 -10.13
N LEU A 12 45.24 15.76 -8.94
CA LEU A 12 44.21 16.54 -8.27
C LEU A 12 44.75 16.91 -6.89
N GLY A 13 45.17 18.15 -6.68
CA GLY A 13 45.84 18.64 -5.47
C GLY A 13 45.02 18.56 -4.17
N ARG A 14 44.71 17.34 -3.71
CA ARG A 14 44.23 17.04 -2.35
C ARG A 14 45.26 16.10 -1.72
N ARG A 15 46.04 16.62 -0.77
CA ARG A 15 46.85 15.77 0.11
C ARG A 15 45.87 14.88 0.90
N ALA A 16 45.92 13.57 0.70
CA ALA A 16 45.26 12.64 1.62
C ALA A 16 46.06 12.68 2.92
N ASP A 17 45.44 13.14 4.00
CA ASP A 17 46.09 13.22 5.32
C ASP A 17 46.42 11.80 5.79
N ALA A 18 47.72 11.49 5.89
CA ALA A 18 48.19 10.24 6.45
C ALA A 18 48.15 10.32 7.98
N CYS A 19 47.42 9.40 8.61
CA CYS A 19 47.30 9.28 10.06
C CYS A 19 48.36 8.29 10.60
N VAL A 20 48.79 8.48 11.85
CA VAL A 20 49.80 7.63 12.50
C VAL A 20 49.27 7.12 13.84
N ALA A 21 49.44 5.83 14.10
CA ALA A 21 49.16 5.20 15.38
C ALA A 21 50.42 4.49 15.90
N VAL A 22 50.71 4.64 17.19
CA VAL A 22 51.89 4.06 17.83
C VAL A 22 51.51 3.26 19.07
N ALA A 23 52.26 2.20 19.36
CA ALA A 23 52.13 1.40 20.57
C ALA A 23 53.45 0.73 20.93
N VAL A 24 53.73 0.61 22.23
CA VAL A 24 54.87 -0.16 22.73
C VAL A 24 54.51 -1.64 22.86
N GLU A 25 55.51 -2.54 22.86
CA GLU A 25 55.29 -3.99 23.00
C GLU A 25 54.39 -4.32 24.20
N ASN A 26 53.42 -5.20 23.96
CA ASN A 26 52.32 -5.59 24.86
C ASN A 26 51.25 -4.52 25.14
N SER A 27 51.21 -3.44 24.36
CA SER A 27 50.11 -2.47 24.37
C SER A 27 49.30 -2.51 23.07
N VAL A 28 48.26 -1.67 22.97
CA VAL A 28 47.32 -1.65 21.83
C VAL A 28 47.43 -0.33 21.09
N ALA A 29 47.73 -0.39 19.79
CA ALA A 29 47.61 0.75 18.89
C ALA A 29 46.15 0.92 18.50
N VAL A 30 45.61 2.13 18.67
CA VAL A 30 44.24 2.47 18.27
C VAL A 30 44.31 3.38 17.04
N LEU A 31 43.79 2.90 15.92
CA LEU A 31 43.67 3.66 14.68
C LEU A 31 42.25 4.23 14.64
N THR A 32 42.10 5.54 14.54
CA THR A 32 40.79 6.20 14.41
C THR A 32 40.86 7.25 13.32
N CYS A 33 39.88 7.23 12.41
CA CYS A 33 39.83 8.20 11.32
C CYS A 33 39.23 9.54 11.76
N PRO A 34 39.80 10.68 11.33
CA PRO A 34 39.21 11.98 11.59
C PRO A 34 37.95 12.19 10.74
N GLY A 35 36.86 12.62 11.39
CA GLY A 35 35.54 12.83 10.77
C GLY A 35 34.62 11.62 10.94
N ALA A 36 33.38 11.86 11.37
CA ALA A 36 32.43 10.84 11.84
C ALA A 36 31.96 9.81 10.80
N LYS A 37 32.44 9.88 9.55
CA LYS A 37 32.05 8.99 8.44
C LYS A 37 33.24 8.48 7.61
N ASN A 38 34.48 8.75 8.03
CA ASN A 38 35.66 8.29 7.30
C ASN A 38 36.14 6.95 7.86
N VAL A 39 36.53 6.02 7.00
CA VAL A 39 37.08 4.71 7.36
C VAL A 39 38.53 4.59 6.90
N ILE A 40 39.25 3.62 7.46
CA ILE A 40 40.63 3.31 7.07
C ILE A 40 40.61 2.68 5.67
N THR A 41 41.03 3.44 4.65
CA THR A 41 41.01 3.04 3.24
C THR A 41 42.35 2.47 2.76
N GLY A 42 43.42 2.66 3.52
CA GLY A 42 44.74 2.11 3.20
C GLY A 42 45.68 2.05 4.39
N ILE A 43 46.60 1.08 4.39
CA ILE A 43 47.74 1.02 5.30
C ILE A 43 49.01 1.29 4.49
N ALA A 44 49.70 2.38 4.80
CA ALA A 44 50.88 2.81 4.06
C ALA A 44 52.14 2.10 4.54
N THR A 45 52.39 2.10 5.85
CA THR A 45 53.57 1.48 6.46
C THR A 45 53.23 0.89 7.81
N VAL A 46 53.88 -0.24 8.15
CA VAL A 46 53.82 -0.85 9.49
C VAL A 46 55.24 -1.23 9.88
N SER A 47 55.64 -0.85 11.09
CA SER A 47 56.92 -1.22 11.67
C SER A 47 56.72 -1.67 13.11
N TYR A 48 56.77 -2.99 13.33
CA TYR A 48 56.91 -3.59 14.64
C TYR A 48 58.34 -4.14 14.81
N SER A 49 59.23 -3.29 15.32
CA SER A 49 60.66 -3.61 15.47
C SER A 49 61.32 -2.76 16.55
N ALA A 50 62.57 -3.11 16.91
CA ALA A 50 63.41 -2.29 17.77
C ALA A 50 64.42 -1.52 16.90
N CYS A 51 64.84 -0.31 17.30
CA CYS A 51 65.80 0.55 16.56
C CYS A 51 67.14 -0.12 16.19
N SER A 52 67.43 -1.30 16.75
CA SER A 52 68.67 -2.06 16.55
C SER A 52 68.49 -3.32 15.69
N CYS A 53 67.28 -3.55 15.16
CA CYS A 53 66.90 -4.69 14.34
C CYS A 53 65.94 -4.24 13.21
N PRO A 54 66.46 -3.68 12.11
CA PRO A 54 65.62 -3.24 11.00
C PRO A 54 64.96 -4.43 10.29
N LEU A 55 63.70 -4.27 9.92
CA LEU A 55 62.92 -5.29 9.21
C LEU A 55 63.43 -5.46 7.78
N SER A 56 63.46 -6.70 7.28
CA SER A 56 63.59 -6.94 5.84
C SER A 56 62.33 -6.50 5.10
N ASN A 57 62.45 -6.19 3.80
CA ASN A 57 61.30 -5.82 2.95
C ASN A 57 60.17 -6.87 2.98
N ALA A 58 60.51 -8.16 3.08
CA ALA A 58 59.52 -9.23 3.17
C ALA A 58 58.76 -9.21 4.51
N GLN A 59 59.46 -8.95 5.62
CA GLN A 59 58.85 -8.84 6.95
C GLN A 59 57.97 -7.59 7.05
N ALA A 60 58.45 -6.43 6.57
CA ALA A 60 57.66 -5.20 6.54
C ALA A 60 56.38 -5.37 5.71
N LYS A 61 56.47 -6.02 4.54
CA LYS A 61 55.28 -6.32 3.70
C LYS A 61 54.29 -7.25 4.41
N LYS A 62 54.78 -8.25 5.14
CA LYS A 62 53.94 -9.17 5.93
C LYS A 62 53.21 -8.42 7.04
N GLN A 63 53.89 -7.50 7.75
CA GLN A 63 53.26 -6.69 8.79
C GLN A 63 52.18 -5.76 8.23
N VAL A 64 52.42 -5.12 7.07
CA VAL A 64 51.39 -4.34 6.37
C VAL A 64 50.18 -5.20 6.01
N GLN A 65 50.38 -6.43 5.53
CA GLN A 65 49.28 -7.35 5.20
C GLN A 65 48.44 -7.73 6.43
N ILE A 66 49.09 -8.00 7.56
CA ILE A 66 48.42 -8.32 8.83
C ILE A 66 47.52 -7.15 9.24
N VAL A 67 48.06 -5.93 9.33
CA VAL A 67 47.26 -4.75 9.73
C VAL A 67 46.18 -4.42 8.70
N SER A 68 46.46 -4.56 7.41
CA SER A 68 45.46 -4.36 6.35
C SER A 68 44.27 -5.32 6.51
N SER A 69 44.53 -6.59 6.83
CA SER A 69 43.47 -7.58 7.04
C SER A 69 42.64 -7.33 8.29
N LEU A 70 43.20 -6.62 9.27
CA LEU A 70 42.54 -6.33 10.55
C LEU A 70 41.77 -5.02 10.55
N CYS A 71 42.22 -4.01 9.81
CA CYS A 71 41.76 -2.63 10.00
C CYS A 71 41.12 -1.94 8.79
N LEU A 72 41.29 -2.45 7.57
CA LEU A 72 40.68 -1.80 6.40
C LEU A 72 39.14 -1.83 6.50
N GLY A 73 38.51 -0.69 6.24
CA GLY A 73 37.05 -0.53 6.25
C GLY A 73 36.43 -0.18 7.61
N GLN A 74 37.21 -0.11 8.69
CA GLN A 74 36.73 0.30 10.01
C GLN A 74 36.96 1.81 10.25
N HIS A 75 36.04 2.48 10.96
CA HIS A 75 36.29 3.83 11.47
C HIS A 75 37.29 3.85 12.63
N THR A 76 37.25 2.83 13.49
CA THR A 76 38.22 2.60 14.57
C THR A 76 38.68 1.15 14.61
N CYS A 77 40.00 0.91 14.61
CA CYS A 77 40.63 -0.42 14.70
C CYS A 77 41.62 -0.50 15.86
N LYS A 78 41.68 -1.64 16.55
CA LYS A 78 42.63 -1.90 17.65
C LYS A 78 43.61 -3.01 17.26
N VAL A 79 44.90 -2.74 17.33
CA VAL A 79 45.96 -3.69 16.98
C VAL A 79 46.87 -3.93 18.17
N SER A 80 46.98 -5.19 18.61
CA SER A 80 47.84 -5.57 19.72
C SER A 80 49.31 -5.68 19.28
N ALA A 81 50.19 -4.87 19.85
CA ALA A 81 51.62 -4.85 19.56
C ALA A 81 52.35 -6.01 20.25
N THR A 82 52.18 -7.23 19.74
CA THR A 82 52.76 -8.46 20.34
C THR A 82 53.42 -9.36 19.31
N ASN A 83 54.32 -10.22 19.81
CA ASN A 83 55.00 -11.23 18.97
C ASN A 83 54.04 -12.33 18.50
N ALA A 84 52.88 -12.48 19.14
CA ALA A 84 51.82 -13.35 18.66
C ALA A 84 51.17 -12.83 17.36
N VAL A 85 51.03 -11.51 17.22
CA VAL A 85 50.39 -10.87 16.06
C VAL A 85 51.39 -10.70 14.90
N PHE A 86 52.60 -10.20 15.19
CA PHE A 86 53.57 -9.82 14.17
C PHE A 86 54.71 -10.82 13.97
N GLY A 87 54.77 -11.86 14.81
CA GLY A 87 55.90 -12.77 14.89
C GLY A 87 57.10 -12.17 15.65
N GLU A 88 58.02 -13.04 16.07
CA GLU A 88 59.29 -12.62 16.66
C GLU A 88 60.20 -11.99 15.60
N THR A 89 60.43 -10.67 15.70
CA THR A 89 61.29 -9.92 14.77
C THR A 89 62.68 -9.63 15.33
N CYS A 90 62.83 -9.55 16.65
CA CYS A 90 64.09 -9.29 17.34
C CYS A 90 63.99 -9.79 18.79
N SER A 91 64.54 -10.97 19.06
CA SER A 91 64.40 -11.61 20.37
C SER A 91 65.17 -10.85 21.47
N GLY A 92 64.53 -10.66 22.62
CA GLY A 92 65.15 -10.04 23.81
C GLY A 92 65.29 -8.52 23.78
N ARG A 93 64.65 -7.81 22.84
CA ARG A 93 64.60 -6.34 22.80
C ARG A 93 63.15 -5.85 22.75
N LEU A 94 62.89 -4.75 23.45
CA LEU A 94 61.59 -4.07 23.42
C LEU A 94 61.33 -3.49 22.02
N LYS A 95 60.19 -3.86 21.44
CA LYS A 95 59.76 -3.39 20.11
C LYS A 95 58.73 -2.27 20.25
N GLU A 96 58.68 -1.42 19.23
CA GLU A 96 57.64 -0.41 19.06
C GLU A 96 56.89 -0.70 17.76
N LEU A 97 55.56 -0.55 17.81
CA LEU A 97 54.65 -0.63 16.68
C LEU A 97 54.33 0.79 16.22
N GLU A 98 54.68 1.11 14.97
CA GLU A 98 54.25 2.32 14.28
C GLU A 98 53.44 1.94 13.03
N ILE A 99 52.26 2.51 12.88
CA ILE A 99 51.36 2.27 11.75
C ILE A 99 50.98 3.61 11.12
N THR A 100 51.26 3.76 9.82
CA THR A 100 50.79 4.88 9.00
C THR A 100 49.64 4.40 8.13
N PHE A 101 48.50 5.07 8.20
CA PHE A 101 47.27 4.70 7.51
C PHE A 101 46.58 5.91 6.87
N VAL A 102 45.70 5.63 5.91
CA VAL A 102 44.98 6.64 5.14
C VAL A 102 43.49 6.50 5.42
N CYS A 103 42.86 7.62 5.71
CA CYS A 103 41.42 7.70 5.91
C CYS A 103 40.74 8.30 4.69
N GLY A 104 39.56 7.78 4.37
CA GLY A 104 38.73 8.28 3.28
C GLY A 104 37.27 7.88 3.47
N PRO A 105 36.37 8.37 2.61
CA PRO A 105 34.99 7.90 2.61
C PRO A 105 34.95 6.38 2.36
N PRO A 106 33.98 5.65 2.94
CA PRO A 106 33.84 4.22 2.73
C PRO A 106 33.71 3.91 1.23
N PRO A 107 34.43 2.89 0.73
CA PRO A 107 34.27 2.48 -0.67
C PRO A 107 32.83 2.00 -0.90
N PRO A 108 32.21 2.30 -2.06
CA PRO A 108 30.88 1.81 -2.38
C PRO A 108 30.88 0.28 -2.40
N THR A 109 29.84 -0.32 -1.80
CA THR A 109 29.69 -1.78 -1.76
C THR A 109 29.25 -2.25 -3.15
N VAL A 110 29.97 -3.21 -3.72
CA VAL A 110 29.59 -3.83 -5.01
C VAL A 110 28.79 -5.09 -4.70
N LEU A 111 27.53 -5.09 -5.10
CA LEU A 111 26.66 -6.26 -5.05
C LEU A 111 26.59 -6.89 -6.44
N THR A 112 26.89 -8.19 -6.50
CA THR A 112 26.85 -8.96 -7.74
C THR A 112 25.77 -10.03 -7.65
N MET A 113 24.92 -10.09 -8.67
CA MET A 113 23.94 -11.16 -8.90
C MET A 113 24.26 -11.81 -10.24
N SER A 114 24.21 -13.13 -10.32
CA SER A 114 24.38 -13.86 -11.57
C SER A 114 23.49 -15.08 -11.63
N CYS A 115 22.94 -15.32 -12.80
CA CYS A 115 22.19 -16.51 -13.15
C CYS A 115 23.00 -17.37 -14.11
N GLY A 116 23.13 -18.66 -13.80
CA GLY A 116 23.77 -19.64 -14.69
C GLY A 116 22.87 -20.06 -15.85
N ASP A 117 23.45 -20.75 -16.83
CA ASP A 117 22.70 -21.49 -17.88
C ASP A 117 21.77 -20.64 -18.77
N GLY A 118 22.12 -19.38 -19.05
CA GLY A 118 21.34 -18.50 -19.94
C GLY A 118 20.04 -17.96 -19.35
N LYS A 119 19.84 -18.14 -18.04
CA LYS A 119 18.73 -17.60 -17.26
C LYS A 119 18.94 -16.12 -16.94
N VAL A 120 17.86 -15.37 -16.73
CA VAL A 120 17.88 -13.97 -16.34
C VAL A 120 17.32 -13.78 -14.94
N ILE A 121 17.70 -12.69 -14.28
CA ILE A 121 17.21 -12.32 -12.96
C ILE A 121 15.73 -11.88 -13.08
N THR A 122 14.80 -12.67 -12.52
CA THR A 122 13.34 -12.39 -12.50
C THR A 122 12.80 -12.07 -11.11
N GLY A 123 13.68 -12.04 -10.11
CA GLY A 123 13.38 -11.52 -8.78
C GLY A 123 14.59 -11.53 -7.87
N VAL A 124 14.42 -11.01 -6.65
CA VAL A 124 15.42 -11.04 -5.59
C VAL A 124 14.84 -11.84 -4.42
N ASP A 125 15.31 -13.08 -4.25
CA ASP A 125 14.79 -14.01 -3.25
C ASP A 125 15.12 -13.52 -1.83
N SER A 126 16.41 -13.28 -1.60
CA SER A 126 16.90 -12.76 -0.34
C SER A 126 18.11 -11.86 -0.56
N VAL A 127 18.27 -10.91 0.34
CA VAL A 127 19.49 -10.13 0.48
C VAL A 127 19.94 -10.38 1.91
N VAL A 128 21.11 -11.00 2.04
CA VAL A 128 21.64 -11.42 3.33
C VAL A 128 22.84 -10.54 3.64
N MET A 129 22.80 -9.87 4.78
CA MET A 129 23.93 -9.17 5.36
C MET A 129 24.48 -9.98 6.53
N ASP A 130 25.80 -9.92 6.75
CA ASP A 130 26.46 -10.55 7.91
C ASP A 130 25.86 -10.06 9.26
N ASN A 131 25.29 -8.84 9.29
CA ASN A 131 24.44 -8.34 10.37
C ASN A 131 23.04 -7.98 9.81
N PRO A 132 21.98 -8.73 10.12
CA PRO A 132 20.64 -8.53 9.56
C PRO A 132 19.95 -7.24 10.02
N ALA A 133 20.44 -6.58 11.08
CA ALA A 133 19.92 -5.29 11.53
C ALA A 133 20.31 -4.12 10.60
N CYS A 134 21.24 -4.34 9.67
CA CYS A 134 21.80 -3.31 8.79
C CYS A 134 21.08 -3.16 7.46
N ILE A 135 20.13 -4.04 7.14
CA ILE A 135 19.52 -4.10 5.81
C ILE A 135 18.34 -3.15 5.66
N SER A 136 18.40 -2.28 4.65
CA SER A 136 17.27 -1.44 4.26
C SER A 136 16.09 -2.30 3.78
N PRO A 137 14.84 -1.98 4.17
CA PRO A 137 13.64 -2.65 3.63
C PRO A 137 13.56 -2.60 2.10
N ASN A 138 14.12 -1.54 1.49
CA ASN A 138 14.06 -1.28 0.05
C ASN A 138 15.19 -1.98 -0.72
N ALA A 139 16.07 -2.74 -0.05
CA ALA A 139 17.23 -3.38 -0.67
C ALA A 139 16.85 -4.32 -1.82
N LYS A 140 15.73 -5.04 -1.69
CA LYS A 140 15.21 -5.92 -2.74
C LYS A 140 14.72 -5.14 -3.96
N ASP A 141 14.02 -4.02 -3.75
CA ASP A 141 13.48 -3.19 -4.84
C ASP A 141 14.59 -2.50 -5.64
N VAL A 142 15.62 -2.00 -4.95
CA VAL A 142 16.78 -1.36 -5.59
C VAL A 142 17.55 -2.34 -6.48
N LEU A 143 17.73 -3.59 -6.02
CA LEU A 143 18.35 -4.65 -6.82
C LEU A 143 17.45 -5.07 -7.98
N TRP A 144 16.15 -5.24 -7.74
CA TRP A 144 15.19 -5.60 -8.77
C TRP A 144 15.19 -4.58 -9.92
N ASN A 145 14.97 -3.30 -9.60
CA ASN A 145 14.86 -2.24 -10.61
C ASN A 145 16.12 -2.05 -11.46
N ARG A 146 17.30 -2.46 -10.95
CA ARG A 146 18.59 -2.26 -11.63
C ARG A 146 19.16 -3.52 -12.28
N CYS A 147 18.71 -4.70 -11.87
CA CYS A 147 19.28 -5.98 -12.30
C CYS A 147 18.29 -6.92 -12.99
N ALA A 148 16.98 -6.65 -12.95
CA ALA A 148 15.99 -7.45 -13.66
C ALA A 148 16.32 -7.60 -15.15
N GLY A 149 16.13 -8.80 -15.69
CA GLY A 149 16.33 -9.10 -17.12
C GLY A 149 17.79 -9.29 -17.55
N HIS A 150 18.77 -9.05 -16.67
CA HIS A 150 20.17 -9.36 -16.95
C HIS A 150 20.54 -10.79 -16.52
N THR A 151 21.45 -11.43 -17.24
CA THR A 151 22.03 -12.75 -16.87
C THR A 151 23.08 -12.61 -15.75
N SER A 152 23.73 -11.44 -15.66
CA SER A 152 24.62 -11.04 -14.57
C SER A 152 24.55 -9.54 -14.40
N CYS A 153 24.52 -9.07 -13.16
CA CYS A 153 24.41 -7.66 -12.81
C CYS A 153 25.34 -7.35 -11.62
N SER A 154 26.11 -6.27 -11.72
CA SER A 154 26.94 -5.77 -10.62
C SER A 154 26.60 -4.32 -10.39
N ILE A 155 26.02 -3.99 -9.24
CA ILE A 155 25.65 -2.62 -8.89
C ILE A 155 26.51 -2.10 -7.76
N LEU A 156 26.89 -0.83 -7.89
CA LEU A 156 27.41 -0.04 -6.79
C LEU A 156 26.22 0.41 -5.96
N VAL A 157 26.22 0.04 -4.69
CA VAL A 157 25.20 0.48 -3.72
C VAL A 157 25.86 1.36 -2.67
N THR A 158 25.18 2.46 -2.36
CA THR A 158 25.60 3.39 -1.31
C THR A 158 24.91 3.05 0.01
N GLU A 159 25.47 3.51 1.13
CA GLU A 159 24.85 3.32 2.45
C GLU A 159 23.42 3.88 2.51
N ALA A 160 23.13 4.96 1.78
CA ALA A 160 21.82 5.61 1.74
C ALA A 160 20.74 4.78 1.02
N GLU A 161 21.14 3.86 0.14
CA GLU A 161 20.21 3.00 -0.62
C GLU A 161 19.99 1.64 0.08
N PHE A 162 20.94 1.22 0.92
CA PHE A 162 21.03 -0.17 1.41
C PHE A 162 21.10 -0.31 2.94
N MET A 163 21.39 0.74 3.70
CA MET A 163 21.52 0.69 5.16
C MET A 163 20.58 1.66 5.87
N THR A 164 20.02 1.23 7.00
CA THR A 164 19.19 2.07 7.88
C THR A 164 20.06 3.07 8.64
N HIS A 165 19.60 4.33 8.75
CA HIS A 165 20.43 5.49 9.06
C HIS A 165 21.01 5.59 10.49
N ASP A 166 20.86 4.58 11.35
CA ASP A 166 21.00 4.75 12.81
C ASP A 166 21.86 3.69 13.53
N ALA A 167 22.73 2.96 12.83
CA ALA A 167 23.58 1.95 13.47
C ALA A 167 25.07 2.20 13.23
N THR A 168 25.78 2.61 14.28
CA THR A 168 27.25 2.68 14.36
C THR A 168 27.93 1.30 14.22
N ASP A 169 27.15 0.22 14.12
CA ASP A 169 27.59 -1.19 14.05
C ASP A 169 27.49 -1.82 12.64
N CYS A 170 27.19 -1.04 11.60
CA CYS A 170 27.03 -1.55 10.22
C CYS A 170 28.24 -1.31 9.29
N GLU A 171 29.32 -0.71 9.80
CA GLU A 171 30.52 -0.43 9.02
C GLU A 171 31.23 -1.73 8.58
N GLY A 172 31.36 -1.92 7.27
CA GLY A 172 32.10 -3.05 6.67
C GLY A 172 31.31 -4.35 6.51
N ALA A 173 29.99 -4.35 6.74
CA ALA A 173 29.12 -5.51 6.53
C ALA A 173 29.13 -5.96 5.06
N LYS A 174 29.34 -7.26 4.81
CA LYS A 174 29.21 -7.84 3.47
C LYS A 174 27.76 -8.21 3.22
N ALA A 175 27.28 -7.88 2.04
CA ALA A 175 25.96 -8.24 1.57
C ALA A 175 26.08 -9.24 0.41
N LEU A 176 25.24 -10.27 0.41
CA LEU A 176 25.07 -11.22 -0.68
C LEU A 176 23.61 -11.20 -1.09
N ALA A 177 23.36 -11.02 -2.39
CA ALA A 177 22.01 -11.07 -2.96
C ALA A 177 21.81 -12.39 -3.68
N GLN A 178 20.72 -13.09 -3.37
CA GLN A 178 20.33 -14.31 -4.06
C GLN A 178 19.29 -13.96 -5.14
N PRO A 179 19.63 -14.15 -6.43
CA PRO A 179 18.67 -13.95 -7.52
C PRO A 179 17.65 -15.08 -7.57
N ILE A 180 16.41 -14.75 -7.94
CA ILE A 180 15.50 -15.70 -8.54
C ILE A 180 15.86 -15.74 -10.03
N CYS A 181 16.23 -16.94 -10.50
CA CYS A 181 16.73 -17.15 -11.85
C CYS A 181 15.79 -18.06 -12.64
N GLU A 182 15.19 -17.52 -13.69
CA GLU A 182 14.33 -18.27 -14.59
C GLU A 182 14.91 -18.24 -16.00
N TYR A 183 14.65 -19.28 -16.79
CA TYR A 183 14.90 -19.16 -18.23
C TYR A 183 14.07 -17.99 -18.72
N PRO A 184 14.63 -17.10 -19.57
CA PRO A 184 13.81 -16.07 -20.19
C PRO A 184 12.64 -16.80 -20.82
N THR A 185 11.44 -16.56 -20.28
CA THR A 185 10.21 -17.19 -20.76
C THR A 185 10.16 -16.84 -22.23
N SER A 186 10.35 -17.84 -23.09
CA SER A 186 10.27 -17.63 -24.52
C SER A 186 8.82 -17.27 -24.81
N GLU A 187 8.53 -15.97 -24.93
CA GLU A 187 8.24 -15.33 -26.21
C GLU A 187 7.92 -13.82 -26.06
N CYS A 188 8.82 -12.99 -26.60
CA CYS A 188 8.52 -11.75 -27.33
C CYS A 188 8.03 -10.49 -26.59
N SER A 189 8.80 -9.93 -25.64
CA SER A 189 8.71 -8.51 -25.29
C SER A 189 9.76 -7.66 -26.05
N ALA A 190 9.39 -6.98 -27.14
CA ALA A 190 10.30 -6.11 -27.91
C ALA A 190 10.11 -4.63 -27.52
N ILE A 191 11.19 -3.91 -27.21
CA ILE A 191 11.14 -2.45 -27.04
C ILE A 191 11.27 -1.81 -28.42
N VAL A 192 10.30 -0.99 -28.78
CA VAL A 192 10.25 -0.25 -30.04
C VAL A 192 10.26 1.25 -29.75
N SER A 193 10.92 2.01 -30.62
CA SER A 193 10.94 3.46 -30.55
C SER A 193 10.61 4.06 -31.91
N ALA A 194 9.79 5.10 -31.92
CA ALA A 194 9.51 5.87 -33.12
C ALA A 194 9.54 7.36 -32.81
N SER A 195 9.78 8.17 -33.84
CA SER A 195 9.67 9.62 -33.74
C SER A 195 9.08 10.22 -35.01
N ALA A 196 8.37 11.34 -34.85
CA ALA A 196 7.85 12.12 -35.96
C ALA A 196 7.96 13.61 -35.65
N ASN A 197 8.43 14.38 -36.63
CA ASN A 197 8.49 15.84 -36.52
C ASN A 197 7.09 16.45 -36.72
N ALA A 198 6.91 17.66 -36.20
CA ALA A 198 5.77 18.52 -36.50
C ALA A 198 5.52 18.60 -38.02
N GLY A 199 4.30 18.33 -38.47
CA GLY A 199 3.91 18.30 -39.88
C GLY A 199 3.92 16.91 -40.54
N SER A 200 4.23 15.84 -39.81
CA SER A 200 4.25 14.45 -40.32
C SER A 200 3.48 13.51 -39.39
N PRO A 201 2.71 12.53 -39.92
CA PRO A 201 2.02 11.56 -39.08
C PRO A 201 3.04 10.68 -38.33
N PHE A 202 2.72 10.36 -37.08
CA PHE A 202 3.51 9.44 -36.27
C PHE A 202 3.01 8.01 -36.48
N THR A 203 3.90 7.03 -36.62
CA THR A 203 3.52 5.61 -36.70
C THR A 203 4.46 4.76 -35.85
N LEU A 204 3.88 3.86 -35.07
CA LEU A 204 4.59 2.89 -34.25
C LEU A 204 4.03 1.50 -34.52
N THR A 205 4.90 0.52 -34.77
CA THR A 205 4.51 -0.84 -35.15
C THR A 205 5.37 -1.85 -34.42
N CYS A 206 4.75 -2.87 -33.86
CA CYS A 206 5.47 -4.00 -33.27
C CYS A 206 6.13 -4.86 -34.35
N PRO A 207 7.29 -5.46 -34.07
CA PRO A 207 8.07 -6.17 -35.09
C PRO A 207 7.41 -7.47 -35.57
N GLU A 208 6.70 -8.19 -34.70
CA GLU A 208 5.99 -9.42 -35.05
C GLU A 208 4.47 -9.18 -35.18
N ASN A 209 3.85 -9.77 -36.21
CA ASN A 209 2.43 -9.56 -36.54
C ASN A 209 1.44 -10.02 -35.45
N ASP A 210 1.89 -10.86 -34.52
CA ASP A 210 1.12 -11.36 -33.38
C ASP A 210 1.33 -10.54 -32.10
N GLN A 211 2.22 -9.55 -32.13
CA GLN A 211 2.46 -8.64 -31.02
C GLN A 211 1.53 -7.43 -31.04
N ILE A 212 1.21 -6.95 -29.85
CA ILE A 212 0.54 -5.67 -29.59
C ILE A 212 1.45 -4.78 -28.75
N ILE A 213 1.25 -3.48 -28.83
CA ILE A 213 1.88 -2.51 -27.93
C ILE A 213 1.23 -2.71 -26.54
N GLU A 214 1.98 -3.29 -25.61
CA GLU A 214 1.51 -3.54 -24.24
C GLU A 214 1.59 -2.29 -23.36
N GLU A 215 2.63 -1.49 -23.56
CA GLU A 215 2.96 -0.39 -22.64
C GLU A 215 3.71 0.72 -23.39
N ILE A 216 3.38 1.99 -23.10
CA ILE A 216 4.22 3.12 -23.50
C ILE A 216 5.16 3.45 -22.33
N GLN A 217 6.47 3.25 -22.55
CA GLN A 217 7.50 3.54 -21.55
C GLN A 217 7.89 5.02 -21.52
N PHE A 218 7.78 5.69 -22.66
CA PHE A 218 8.10 7.10 -22.80
C PHE A 218 7.30 7.72 -23.94
N ALA A 219 6.80 8.94 -23.76
CA ALA A 219 6.21 9.72 -24.85
C ALA A 219 6.31 11.22 -24.57
N SER A 220 6.93 11.96 -25.50
CA SER A 220 7.15 13.40 -25.39
C SER A 220 7.04 14.10 -26.74
N TYR A 221 6.13 15.06 -26.86
CA TYR A 221 6.05 16.04 -27.94
C TYR A 221 6.68 17.37 -27.50
N GLY A 222 7.64 17.87 -28.26
CA GLY A 222 8.43 19.06 -27.95
C GLY A 222 9.87 18.86 -28.41
N GLN A 223 10.85 19.20 -27.58
CA GLN A 223 12.27 18.98 -27.87
C GLN A 223 12.89 18.07 -26.80
N PRO A 224 12.54 16.77 -26.76
CA PRO A 224 13.11 15.82 -25.80
C PRO A 224 14.62 15.70 -26.00
N THR A 225 15.34 15.50 -24.89
CA THR A 225 16.80 15.31 -24.87
C THR A 225 17.15 13.84 -24.64
N THR A 226 18.43 13.50 -24.59
CA THR A 226 18.89 12.12 -24.32
C THR A 226 19.82 12.09 -23.10
N TYR A 227 19.68 11.05 -22.29
CA TYR A 227 20.60 10.74 -21.19
C TYR A 227 21.04 9.29 -21.30
N GLN A 228 22.36 9.06 -21.44
CA GLN A 228 22.94 7.73 -21.65
C GLN A 228 22.36 6.94 -22.84
N GLY A 229 21.76 7.62 -23.82
CA GLY A 229 21.15 7.01 -25.00
C GLY A 229 19.63 6.89 -24.94
N ASP A 230 19.03 7.04 -23.75
CA ASP A 230 17.58 6.99 -23.57
C ASP A 230 16.94 8.38 -23.69
N PRO A 231 15.74 8.48 -24.29
CA PRO A 231 15.03 9.75 -24.40
C PRO A 231 14.49 10.19 -23.04
N ILE A 232 14.69 11.46 -22.70
CA ILE A 232 14.18 12.08 -21.49
C ILE A 232 13.38 13.35 -21.83
N VAL A 233 12.43 13.69 -20.96
CA VAL A 233 11.60 14.88 -21.11
C VAL A 233 12.47 16.12 -20.91
N ASN A 234 12.39 17.07 -21.86
CA ASN A 234 12.90 18.41 -21.63
C ASN A 234 11.84 19.20 -20.84
N PRO A 235 12.08 19.54 -19.56
CA PRO A 235 11.08 20.18 -18.73
C PRO A 235 10.68 21.57 -19.21
N ASN A 236 11.50 22.21 -20.06
CA ASN A 236 11.21 23.52 -20.63
C ASN A 236 10.51 23.47 -21.99
N CYS A 237 10.35 22.28 -22.58
CA CYS A 237 9.85 22.11 -23.94
C CYS A 237 9.29 20.70 -24.14
N HIS A 238 8.16 20.44 -23.49
CA HIS A 238 7.39 19.20 -23.51
C HIS A 238 5.90 19.49 -23.32
N HIS A 239 5.05 18.84 -24.12
CA HIS A 239 3.60 18.92 -23.95
C HIS A 239 3.12 17.88 -22.91
N PRO A 240 2.50 18.29 -21.78
CA PRO A 240 2.19 17.39 -20.67
C PRO A 240 1.23 16.24 -21.03
N THR A 241 0.43 16.39 -22.10
CA THR A 241 -0.48 15.34 -22.58
C THR A 241 0.16 14.35 -23.57
N SER A 242 1.46 14.45 -23.84
CA SER A 242 2.14 13.58 -24.82
C SER A 242 1.99 12.09 -24.47
N THR A 243 2.24 11.73 -23.21
CA THR A 243 2.12 10.35 -22.74
C THR A 243 0.68 9.83 -22.79
N PRO A 244 -0.33 10.49 -22.20
CA PRO A 244 -1.70 9.98 -22.24
C PRO A 244 -2.28 9.90 -23.65
N VAL A 245 -1.99 10.85 -24.54
CA VAL A 245 -2.47 10.82 -25.94
C VAL A 245 -1.87 9.65 -26.71
N VAL A 246 -0.55 9.42 -26.59
CA VAL A 246 0.10 8.28 -27.24
C VAL A 246 -0.36 6.96 -26.63
N TYR A 247 -0.51 6.90 -25.31
CA TYR A 247 -0.98 5.72 -24.61
C TYR A 247 -2.38 5.31 -25.10
N GLY A 248 -3.33 6.26 -25.12
CA GLY A 248 -4.70 6.03 -25.61
C GLY A 248 -4.77 5.68 -27.10
N ALA A 249 -3.86 6.22 -27.91
CA ALA A 249 -3.85 5.96 -29.35
C ALA A 249 -3.16 4.64 -29.74
N CYS A 250 -2.26 4.10 -28.91
CA CYS A 250 -1.34 3.04 -29.32
C CYS A 250 -1.43 1.73 -28.53
N VAL A 251 -1.73 1.77 -27.23
CA VAL A 251 -1.78 0.54 -26.41
C VAL A 251 -2.90 -0.39 -26.88
N GLY A 252 -2.61 -1.69 -26.94
CA GLY A 252 -3.54 -2.73 -27.42
C GLY A 252 -3.51 -2.95 -28.94
N GLN A 253 -2.80 -2.12 -29.72
CA GLN A 253 -2.71 -2.21 -31.17
C GLN A 253 -1.38 -2.82 -31.61
N HIS A 254 -1.37 -3.57 -32.73
CA HIS A 254 -0.13 -4.04 -33.36
C HIS A 254 0.64 -2.89 -34.03
N SER A 255 -0.10 -1.94 -34.61
CA SER A 255 0.40 -0.72 -35.19
C SER A 255 -0.59 0.40 -34.92
N CYS A 256 -0.10 1.57 -34.54
CA CYS A 256 -0.89 2.78 -34.36
C CYS A 256 -0.33 3.90 -35.24
N THR A 257 -1.24 4.74 -35.77
CA THR A 257 -0.87 5.98 -36.46
C THR A 257 -1.57 7.13 -35.78
N ILE A 258 -0.78 8.10 -35.31
CA ILE A 258 -1.28 9.37 -34.81
C ILE A 258 -1.14 10.37 -35.97
N GLY A 259 -2.15 11.23 -36.16
CA GLY A 259 -2.12 12.30 -37.15
C GLY A 259 -0.97 13.29 -36.92
N ASP A 260 -0.98 14.43 -37.61
CA ASP A 260 0.06 15.44 -37.40
C ASP A 260 0.13 15.86 -35.92
N PRO A 261 1.25 15.57 -35.21
CA PRO A 261 1.40 15.93 -33.81
C PRO A 261 1.26 17.45 -33.58
N ALA A 262 1.57 18.30 -34.56
CA ALA A 262 1.40 19.74 -34.43
C ALA A 262 -0.06 20.21 -34.49
N ALA A 263 -0.95 19.42 -35.08
CA ALA A 263 -2.38 19.68 -35.06
C ALA A 263 -3.04 19.14 -33.78
N LEU A 264 -2.43 18.12 -33.17
CA LEU A 264 -2.94 17.43 -31.99
C LEU A 264 -2.43 18.07 -30.68
N PHE A 265 -1.17 18.48 -30.65
CA PHE A 265 -0.53 19.13 -29.53
C PHE A 265 -0.27 20.59 -29.91
N ALA A 266 -0.79 21.53 -29.12
CA ALA A 266 -0.42 22.93 -29.26
C ALA A 266 1.11 23.08 -29.12
N ASP A 267 1.71 24.11 -29.74
CA ASP A 267 3.17 24.30 -29.67
C ASP A 267 3.62 24.51 -28.21
N PRO A 268 4.33 23.53 -27.60
CA PRO A 268 4.78 23.63 -26.22
C PRO A 268 6.01 24.55 -26.07
N CYS A 269 6.59 25.02 -27.18
CA CYS A 269 7.88 25.72 -27.21
C CYS A 269 7.86 26.99 -28.08
N PRO A 270 6.90 27.92 -27.91
CA PRO A 270 6.69 29.05 -28.82
C PRO A 270 7.85 30.07 -28.84
N THR A 271 8.70 30.05 -27.81
CA THR A 271 9.83 30.98 -27.64
C THR A 271 11.20 30.33 -27.88
N GLN A 272 11.25 29.04 -28.21
CA GLN A 272 12.51 28.31 -28.40
C GLN A 272 12.78 28.02 -29.88
N SER A 273 14.05 28.11 -30.30
CA SER A 273 14.46 27.75 -31.65
C SER A 273 14.66 26.23 -31.77
N GLY A 274 13.93 25.57 -32.66
CA GLY A 274 14.11 24.14 -32.97
C GLY A 274 12.81 23.52 -33.47
N THR A 275 12.87 22.27 -33.94
CA THR A 275 11.70 21.55 -34.45
C THR A 275 11.10 20.67 -33.36
N ASN A 276 9.81 20.85 -33.09
CA ASN A 276 9.09 19.95 -32.20
C ASN A 276 8.96 18.56 -32.85
N ALA A 277 9.16 17.52 -32.06
CA ALA A 277 8.98 16.14 -32.47
C ALA A 277 8.27 15.36 -31.37
N LEU A 278 7.42 14.43 -31.78
CA LEU A 278 6.87 13.39 -30.91
C LEU A 278 7.85 12.23 -30.89
N VAL A 279 8.38 11.88 -29.72
CA VAL A 279 9.25 10.72 -29.51
C VAL A 279 8.56 9.76 -28.56
N VAL A 280 8.48 8.48 -28.95
CA VAL A 280 7.78 7.44 -28.18
C VAL A 280 8.67 6.21 -28.06
N VAL A 281 8.72 5.63 -26.87
CA VAL A 281 9.29 4.31 -26.59
C VAL A 281 8.18 3.45 -26.00
N ALA A 282 8.04 2.23 -26.52
CA ALA A 282 6.99 1.32 -26.10
C ALA A 282 7.49 -0.12 -26.04
N ARG A 283 6.80 -0.94 -25.25
CA ARG A 283 7.01 -2.38 -25.15
C ARG A 283 5.93 -3.10 -25.93
N CYS A 284 6.34 -4.02 -26.80
CA CYS A 284 5.48 -4.89 -27.59
C CYS A 284 5.50 -6.29 -27.02
N GLY A 285 4.35 -6.92 -26.81
CA GLY A 285 4.22 -8.29 -26.31
C GLY A 285 3.22 -9.11 -27.10
N ARG A 286 3.33 -10.45 -27.06
CA ARG A 286 2.36 -11.34 -27.70
C ARG A 286 1.06 -11.37 -26.91
N ARG A 287 -0.06 -11.49 -27.62
CA ARG A 287 -1.39 -11.64 -26.99
C ARG A 287 -1.40 -12.90 -26.12
N PRO A 288 -1.68 -12.83 -24.81
CA PRO A 288 -1.94 -14.03 -24.02
C PRO A 288 -3.24 -14.67 -24.52
N ASP A 289 -3.20 -15.96 -24.85
CA ASP A 289 -4.37 -16.69 -25.37
C ASP A 289 -5.51 -16.87 -24.33
N ASP A 290 -5.32 -16.41 -23.08
CA ASP A 290 -6.19 -16.69 -21.93
C ASP A 290 -6.50 -15.47 -21.03
N TYR A 291 -6.07 -14.25 -21.42
CA TYR A 291 -6.36 -13.01 -20.67
C TYR A 291 -6.91 -11.92 -21.60
N GLY A 292 -7.89 -11.16 -21.11
CA GLY A 292 -8.70 -10.26 -21.94
C GLY A 292 -7.91 -9.20 -22.71
N VAL A 293 -8.47 -8.75 -23.83
CA VAL A 293 -7.85 -7.75 -24.71
C VAL A 293 -7.97 -6.37 -24.06
N VAL A 294 -6.85 -5.72 -23.79
CA VAL A 294 -6.86 -4.35 -23.25
C VAL A 294 -7.08 -3.34 -24.37
N ILE A 295 -8.05 -2.45 -24.19
CA ILE A 295 -8.38 -1.33 -25.07
C ILE A 295 -8.28 -0.02 -24.31
N ALA A 296 -7.92 1.06 -25.00
CA ALA A 296 -7.83 2.39 -24.43
C ALA A 296 -8.68 3.39 -25.22
N GLY A 297 -9.10 4.46 -24.55
CA GLY A 297 -9.83 5.57 -25.16
C GLY A 297 -9.37 6.91 -24.60
N PHE A 298 -9.42 7.92 -25.45
CA PHE A 298 -9.09 9.30 -25.14
C PHE A 298 -10.17 10.24 -25.69
N ALA A 299 -10.52 11.30 -24.94
CA ALA A 299 -11.25 12.44 -25.47
C ALA A 299 -10.86 13.73 -24.75
N ASP A 300 -10.83 14.83 -25.52
CA ASP A 300 -10.71 16.17 -24.97
C ASP A 300 -12.04 16.63 -24.36
N GLU A 301 -11.96 17.49 -23.33
CA GLU A 301 -13.13 18.13 -22.74
C GLU A 301 -13.95 18.88 -23.79
N PHE A 302 -15.27 18.66 -23.76
CA PHE A 302 -16.22 19.40 -24.58
C PHE A 302 -16.38 20.82 -24.05
N VAL A 303 -15.77 21.80 -24.74
CA VAL A 303 -15.92 23.23 -24.40
C VAL A 303 -17.03 23.86 -25.24
N HIS A 304 -18.12 24.29 -24.59
CA HIS A 304 -19.18 25.06 -25.26
C HIS A 304 -18.77 26.54 -25.35
N GLU A 305 -18.15 26.95 -26.46
CA GLU A 305 -17.81 28.35 -26.68
C GLU A 305 -19.05 29.16 -27.08
N SER A 306 -19.51 30.04 -26.19
CA SER A 306 -20.50 31.06 -26.52
C SER A 306 -19.81 32.29 -27.11
N CYS A 307 -20.26 32.69 -28.31
CA CYS A 307 -20.01 33.96 -29.01
C CYS A 307 -18.78 34.11 -29.93
N SER A 308 -18.54 33.20 -30.88
CA SER A 308 -17.83 33.54 -32.15
C SER A 308 -17.95 32.50 -33.28
N GLY A 309 -19.02 31.69 -33.35
CA GLY A 309 -19.45 31.05 -34.61
C GLY A 309 -18.51 30.01 -35.26
N GLN A 310 -17.46 29.51 -34.59
CA GLN A 310 -16.68 28.35 -35.02
C GLN A 310 -16.36 27.41 -33.85
N GLY A 311 -17.38 26.78 -33.25
CA GLY A 311 -17.19 25.77 -32.22
C GLY A 311 -16.57 24.48 -32.78
N ARG A 312 -15.47 24.00 -32.19
CA ARG A 312 -14.95 22.64 -32.43
C ARG A 312 -15.78 21.67 -31.59
N TYR A 313 -16.48 20.73 -32.24
CA TYR A 313 -17.09 19.60 -31.54
C TYR A 313 -15.97 18.69 -31.04
N ALA A 314 -15.77 18.56 -29.73
CA ALA A 314 -14.92 17.49 -29.20
C ALA A 314 -15.59 16.14 -29.48
N ALA A 315 -14.86 15.22 -30.11
CA ALA A 315 -15.37 13.89 -30.40
C ALA A 315 -15.52 13.09 -29.10
N PRO A 316 -16.59 12.30 -28.93
CA PRO A 316 -16.72 11.45 -27.74
C PRO A 316 -15.61 10.39 -27.72
N LEU A 317 -15.23 9.98 -26.52
CA LEU A 317 -14.35 8.84 -26.31
C LEU A 317 -15.07 7.58 -26.76
N LEU A 318 -14.45 6.78 -27.62
CA LEU A 318 -15.00 5.53 -28.12
C LEU A 318 -14.14 4.36 -27.66
N LEU A 319 -14.76 3.40 -26.99
CA LEU A 319 -14.16 2.10 -26.68
C LEU A 319 -14.84 1.04 -27.52
N GLN A 320 -14.05 0.19 -28.19
CA GLN A 320 -14.59 -0.89 -29.00
C GLN A 320 -13.75 -2.15 -28.82
N CYS A 321 -14.37 -3.22 -28.34
CA CYS A 321 -13.72 -4.53 -28.31
C CYS A 321 -13.52 -5.04 -29.75
N PRO A 322 -12.31 -5.54 -30.08
CA PRO A 322 -11.93 -5.81 -31.46
C PRO A 322 -12.68 -7.00 -32.06
N ARG A 323 -13.04 -8.02 -31.26
CA ARG A 323 -13.81 -9.17 -31.75
C ARG A 323 -15.32 -8.96 -31.56
N PRO A 324 -16.17 -9.50 -32.47
CA PRO A 324 -17.63 -9.35 -32.40
C PRO A 324 -18.30 -10.06 -31.23
N ASP A 325 -17.64 -11.07 -30.65
CA ASP A 325 -18.06 -11.86 -29.51
C ASP A 325 -17.46 -11.38 -28.19
N GLN A 326 -16.67 -10.29 -28.21
CA GLN A 326 -16.11 -9.70 -27.01
C GLN A 326 -16.96 -8.54 -26.47
N VAL A 327 -16.94 -8.41 -25.15
CA VAL A 327 -17.50 -7.28 -24.40
C VAL A 327 -16.45 -6.73 -23.45
N ILE A 328 -16.57 -5.47 -23.07
CA ILE A 328 -15.74 -4.85 -22.05
C ILE A 328 -16.04 -5.55 -20.72
N SER A 329 -15.10 -6.29 -20.16
CA SER A 329 -15.26 -7.06 -18.93
C SER A 329 -15.06 -6.22 -17.68
N ARG A 330 -14.11 -5.27 -17.71
CA ARG A 330 -13.85 -4.32 -16.63
C ARG A 330 -13.10 -3.09 -17.11
N ILE A 331 -13.19 -2.01 -16.34
CA ILE A 331 -12.37 -0.82 -16.54
C ILE A 331 -11.16 -0.92 -15.62
N LEU A 332 -9.97 -0.85 -16.20
CA LEU A 332 -8.70 -0.92 -15.47
C LEU A 332 -8.28 0.46 -14.94
N PHE A 333 -8.66 1.51 -15.66
CA PHE A 333 -8.36 2.90 -15.31
C PHE A 333 -9.36 3.84 -15.98
N ALA A 334 -9.80 4.88 -15.27
CA ALA A 334 -10.48 6.01 -15.88
C ALA A 334 -10.17 7.29 -15.11
N SER A 335 -9.92 8.38 -15.84
CA SER A 335 -9.62 9.70 -15.27
C SER A 335 -10.22 10.79 -16.14
N PHE A 336 -10.91 11.74 -15.51
CA PHE A 336 -11.38 12.97 -16.14
C PHE A 336 -10.71 14.14 -15.43
N GLY A 337 -9.74 14.80 -16.06
CA GLY A 337 -8.90 15.79 -15.40
C GLY A 337 -7.62 16.07 -16.18
N LEU A 338 -6.47 16.11 -15.49
CA LEU A 338 -5.14 16.28 -16.10
C LEU A 338 -4.24 15.03 -15.95
N PRO A 339 -4.68 13.82 -16.33
CA PRO A 339 -3.92 12.59 -16.09
C PRO A 339 -2.54 12.62 -16.74
N LYS A 340 -1.52 12.19 -16.00
CA LYS A 340 -0.15 12.02 -16.50
C LYS A 340 0.04 10.57 -16.95
N GLY A 341 -0.48 10.26 -18.14
CA GLY A 341 -0.51 8.88 -18.66
C GLY A 341 -1.68 8.07 -18.08
N GLY A 342 -1.41 6.84 -17.63
CA GLY A 342 -2.38 5.96 -16.95
C GLY A 342 -2.50 6.19 -15.44
N VAL A 343 -2.03 7.34 -14.96
CA VAL A 343 -2.08 7.73 -13.54
C VAL A 343 -2.94 8.99 -13.42
N PRO A 344 -3.93 9.02 -12.51
CA PRO A 344 -4.71 10.23 -12.28
C PRO A 344 -3.84 11.33 -11.66
N ASP A 345 -4.10 12.59 -11.98
CA ASP A 345 -3.41 13.69 -11.30
C ASP A 345 -3.98 13.89 -9.90
N ALA A 346 -3.11 13.99 -8.89
CA ALA A 346 -3.52 14.09 -7.49
C ALA A 346 -4.25 15.41 -7.17
N VAL A 347 -4.19 16.41 -8.05
CA VAL A 347 -4.78 17.73 -7.88
C VAL A 347 -5.97 17.93 -8.81
N CYS A 348 -5.90 17.46 -10.06
CA CYS A 348 -7.02 17.51 -11.01
C CYS A 348 -7.40 16.12 -11.55
N ASP A 349 -8.33 15.47 -10.85
CA ASP A 349 -9.00 14.25 -11.30
C ASP A 349 -10.42 14.17 -10.72
N SER A 350 -11.40 13.79 -11.55
CA SER A 350 -12.76 13.57 -11.08
C SER A 350 -12.85 12.24 -10.32
N PRO A 351 -13.28 12.25 -9.05
CA PRO A 351 -13.46 11.02 -8.28
C PRO A 351 -14.58 10.13 -8.84
N HIS A 352 -15.38 10.65 -9.78
CA HIS A 352 -16.49 9.94 -10.40
C HIS A 352 -16.15 9.33 -11.76
N ALA A 353 -14.92 9.54 -12.28
CA ALA A 353 -14.53 9.08 -13.61
C ALA A 353 -14.67 7.56 -13.79
N LEU A 354 -14.07 6.76 -12.90
CA LEU A 354 -14.15 5.30 -12.92
C LEU A 354 -15.58 4.75 -12.79
N PRO A 355 -16.36 5.09 -11.75
CA PRO A 355 -17.70 4.52 -11.59
C PRO A 355 -18.68 4.92 -12.71
N ILE A 356 -18.50 6.08 -13.34
CA ILE A 356 -19.34 6.51 -14.46
C ILE A 356 -18.99 5.72 -15.73
N VAL A 357 -17.71 5.53 -16.01
CA VAL A 357 -17.25 4.76 -17.18
C VAL A 357 -17.54 3.27 -17.03
N GLU A 358 -17.31 2.70 -15.85
CA GLU A 358 -17.64 1.28 -15.58
C GLU A 358 -19.10 1.00 -15.88
N ARG A 359 -20.00 1.86 -15.36
CA ARG A 359 -21.43 1.74 -15.59
C ARG A 359 -21.81 1.91 -17.06
N ALA A 360 -21.15 2.82 -17.76
CA ALA A 360 -21.47 3.14 -19.13
C ALA A 360 -20.88 2.13 -20.15
N CYS A 361 -19.81 1.40 -19.80
CA CYS A 361 -19.06 0.61 -20.77
C CYS A 361 -19.00 -0.90 -20.49
N VAL A 362 -19.00 -1.35 -19.23
CA VAL A 362 -18.88 -2.79 -18.92
C VAL A 362 -20.09 -3.57 -19.45
N GLY A 363 -19.83 -4.74 -20.03
CA GLY A 363 -20.81 -5.59 -20.71
C GLY A 363 -21.17 -5.14 -22.13
N GLN A 364 -20.65 -3.99 -22.59
CA GLN A 364 -20.87 -3.52 -23.95
C GLN A 364 -19.67 -3.85 -24.83
N ARG A 365 -19.93 -4.14 -26.11
CA ARG A 365 -18.87 -4.26 -27.12
C ARG A 365 -18.34 -2.90 -27.55
N ASN A 366 -19.25 -1.92 -27.68
CA ASN A 366 -18.94 -0.56 -28.08
C ASN A 366 -19.50 0.37 -27.00
N CYS A 367 -18.65 1.23 -26.46
CA CYS A 367 -19.03 2.25 -25.49
C CYS A 367 -18.64 3.63 -26.00
N SER A 368 -19.48 4.62 -25.73
CA SER A 368 -19.20 6.02 -26.04
C SER A 368 -19.38 6.88 -24.80
N ILE A 369 -18.34 7.64 -24.43
CA ILE A 369 -18.34 8.54 -23.27
C ILE A 369 -18.10 9.96 -23.76
N VAL A 370 -18.90 10.90 -23.27
CA VAL A 370 -18.70 12.34 -23.54
C VAL A 370 -17.88 12.93 -22.39
N ALA A 371 -16.72 13.50 -22.71
CA ALA A 371 -15.85 14.16 -21.75
C ALA A 371 -16.39 15.56 -21.41
N TRP A 372 -17.24 15.67 -20.39
CA TRP A 372 -17.88 16.94 -20.01
C TRP A 372 -18.10 17.02 -18.49
N ASN A 373 -17.93 18.21 -17.90
CA ASN A 373 -18.02 18.46 -16.46
C ASN A 373 -19.33 17.92 -15.85
N ASP A 374 -20.46 18.18 -16.49
CA ASP A 374 -21.76 17.70 -16.02
C ASP A 374 -21.87 16.17 -16.08
N ALA A 375 -21.23 15.54 -17.07
CA ALA A 375 -21.19 14.10 -17.21
C ALA A 375 -20.35 13.42 -16.12
N PHE A 376 -19.47 14.16 -15.45
CA PHE A 376 -18.62 13.69 -14.36
C PHE A 376 -18.93 14.34 -13.00
N LEU A 377 -20.15 14.88 -12.88
CA LEU A 377 -20.73 15.45 -11.65
C LEU A 377 -19.95 16.64 -11.07
N GLY A 378 -19.23 17.38 -11.92
CA GLY A 378 -18.50 18.58 -11.53
C GLY A 378 -17.24 18.81 -12.37
N ASP A 379 -16.71 20.02 -12.26
CA ASP A 379 -15.40 20.36 -12.82
C ASP A 379 -14.31 20.06 -11.77
N PRO A 380 -13.46 19.03 -11.97
CA PRO A 380 -12.39 18.67 -11.03
C PRO A 380 -11.26 19.71 -10.96
N CYS A 381 -11.07 20.54 -11.99
CA CYS A 381 -10.15 21.67 -11.95
C CYS A 381 -10.67 22.83 -12.82
N PRO A 382 -11.36 23.80 -12.18
CA PRO A 382 -11.85 24.98 -12.87
C PRO A 382 -10.72 25.73 -13.56
N PHE A 383 -10.98 26.22 -14.78
CA PHE A 383 -10.08 26.99 -15.65
C PHE A 383 -8.97 26.19 -16.38
N ASP A 384 -8.77 24.93 -16.03
CA ASP A 384 -7.87 24.04 -16.76
C ASP A 384 -8.64 23.21 -17.79
N HIS A 385 -7.99 22.95 -18.94
CA HIS A 385 -8.52 22.07 -19.98
C HIS A 385 -8.37 20.61 -19.55
N LYS A 386 -9.48 19.90 -19.43
CA LYS A 386 -9.50 18.52 -18.96
C LYS A 386 -9.51 17.54 -20.11
N HIS A 387 -9.13 16.31 -19.80
CA HIS A 387 -9.13 15.20 -20.73
C HIS A 387 -9.69 13.96 -20.06
N MET A 388 -10.35 13.12 -20.85
CA MET A 388 -10.84 11.82 -20.44
C MET A 388 -9.91 10.72 -20.95
N ASN A 389 -9.36 9.92 -20.04
CA ASN A 389 -8.61 8.71 -20.35
C ASN A 389 -9.35 7.50 -19.79
N VAL A 390 -9.45 6.43 -20.57
CA VAL A 390 -9.98 5.14 -20.12
C VAL A 390 -9.10 4.00 -20.59
N LEU A 391 -8.84 3.03 -19.71
CA LEU A 391 -8.28 1.72 -20.00
C LEU A 391 -9.30 0.65 -19.61
N ALA A 392 -9.56 -0.32 -20.48
CA ALA A 392 -10.54 -1.36 -20.24
C ALA A 392 -10.05 -2.71 -20.75
N GLU A 393 -10.51 -3.79 -20.15
CA GLU A 393 -10.27 -5.15 -20.60
C GLU A 393 -11.51 -5.67 -21.33
N CYS A 394 -11.31 -6.43 -22.42
CA CYS A 394 -12.36 -7.10 -23.19
C CYS A 394 -12.23 -8.61 -23.05
N THR A 395 -13.32 -9.29 -22.75
CA THR A 395 -13.36 -10.77 -22.68
C THR A 395 -14.41 -11.32 -23.64
N GLU A 396 -14.28 -12.59 -24.01
CA GLU A 396 -15.31 -13.29 -24.80
C GLU A 396 -16.59 -13.41 -23.96
N HIS A 397 -17.75 -13.18 -24.59
CA HIS A 397 -19.05 -13.30 -23.94
C HIS A 397 -19.28 -14.70 -23.32
N ARG A 398 -18.49 -15.72 -23.70
CA ARG A 398 -18.54 -17.08 -23.16
C ARG A 398 -17.91 -17.23 -21.77
N CYS A 399 -17.09 -16.29 -21.30
CA CYS A 399 -16.65 -16.27 -19.89
C CYS A 399 -17.79 -15.85 -18.94
N LEU A 400 -18.95 -15.44 -19.47
CA LEU A 400 -20.20 -15.31 -18.71
C LEU A 400 -20.95 -16.64 -18.55
N GLU A 401 -20.50 -17.73 -19.18
CA GLU A 401 -21.04 -19.09 -19.01
C GLU A 401 -20.26 -19.93 -17.96
N GLY A 402 -19.36 -19.28 -17.21
CA GLY A 402 -18.76 -19.80 -15.97
C GLY A 402 -19.25 -19.11 -14.70
N CYS A 403 -20.11 -18.09 -14.83
CA CYS A 403 -20.88 -17.56 -13.71
C CYS A 403 -22.06 -18.49 -13.49
N ASP A 404 -22.08 -19.18 -12.35
CA ASP A 404 -23.31 -19.77 -11.83
C ASP A 404 -24.42 -18.69 -11.86
N PRO A 405 -25.48 -18.83 -12.68
CA PRO A 405 -26.56 -17.84 -12.78
C PRO A 405 -27.37 -17.71 -11.48
N SER A 406 -27.04 -18.49 -10.44
CA SER A 406 -27.63 -18.42 -9.12
C SER A 406 -26.81 -17.64 -8.08
N LEU A 407 -25.63 -17.08 -8.42
CA LEU A 407 -24.72 -16.46 -7.44
C LEU A 407 -24.55 -14.92 -7.51
N ASP A 408 -25.04 -14.24 -8.55
CA ASP A 408 -25.00 -12.76 -8.68
C ASP A 408 -26.41 -12.22 -8.98
N VAL A 409 -27.22 -12.03 -7.93
CA VAL A 409 -28.60 -11.53 -8.08
C VAL A 409 -28.59 -10.02 -7.96
N THR A 410 -28.83 -9.30 -9.07
CA THR A 410 -29.07 -7.85 -9.03
C THR A 410 -30.54 -7.58 -8.76
N VAL A 411 -30.81 -6.76 -7.74
CA VAL A 411 -32.16 -6.36 -7.32
C VAL A 411 -32.35 -4.87 -7.58
N ASN A 412 -33.54 -4.51 -8.05
CA ASN A 412 -33.88 -3.15 -8.42
C ASN A 412 -34.94 -2.62 -7.46
N GLY A 413 -34.77 -1.39 -7.00
CA GLY A 413 -35.75 -0.66 -6.22
C GLY A 413 -36.14 0.61 -6.95
N ALA A 414 -37.41 0.98 -6.86
CA ALA A 414 -37.89 2.27 -7.34
C ALA A 414 -39.05 2.76 -6.47
N ALA A 415 -39.05 4.05 -6.14
CA ALA A 415 -40.14 4.71 -5.42
C ALA A 415 -40.31 6.13 -5.93
N ALA A 416 -41.56 6.56 -6.11
CA ALA A 416 -41.85 7.97 -6.33
C ALA A 416 -41.55 8.79 -5.07
N GLU A 417 -41.42 10.10 -5.24
CA GLU A 417 -41.38 11.07 -4.13
C GLU A 417 -42.47 10.77 -3.09
N ASP A 418 -42.08 10.81 -1.83
CA ASP A 418 -42.84 10.49 -0.62
C ASP A 418 -43.40 9.05 -0.55
N GLN A 419 -42.97 8.15 -1.42
CA GLN A 419 -43.32 6.73 -1.36
C GLN A 419 -42.23 5.90 -0.70
N THR A 420 -42.61 4.74 -0.17
CA THR A 420 -41.66 3.79 0.42
C THR A 420 -40.82 3.11 -0.66
N PHE A 421 -39.52 3.31 -0.58
CA PHE A 421 -38.50 2.57 -1.33
C PHE A 421 -38.19 1.24 -0.63
N THR A 422 -37.92 0.19 -1.40
CA THR A 422 -37.55 -1.13 -0.86
C THR A 422 -36.54 -1.82 -1.76
N LEU A 423 -35.51 -2.41 -1.16
CA LEU A 423 -34.64 -3.42 -1.79
C LEU A 423 -34.67 -4.68 -0.95
N GLN A 424 -34.67 -5.84 -1.61
CA GLN A 424 -34.72 -7.13 -0.95
C GLN A 424 -33.98 -8.19 -1.76
N CYS A 425 -33.01 -8.86 -1.13
CA CYS A 425 -32.30 -10.01 -1.65
C CYS A 425 -33.00 -11.34 -1.31
N GLY A 426 -32.60 -12.42 -1.99
CA GLY A 426 -33.09 -13.77 -1.72
C GLY A 426 -32.74 -14.27 -0.32
N GLN A 427 -33.28 -15.43 0.08
CA GLN A 427 -32.93 -16.03 1.37
C GLN A 427 -31.44 -16.41 1.44
N GLY A 428 -30.78 -16.06 2.55
CA GLY A 428 -29.34 -16.29 2.75
C GLY A 428 -28.43 -15.31 2.03
N GLN A 429 -28.98 -14.35 1.27
CA GLN A 429 -28.23 -13.29 0.59
C GLN A 429 -28.39 -11.96 1.32
N VAL A 430 -27.38 -11.11 1.23
CA VAL A 430 -27.47 -9.71 1.65
C VAL A 430 -27.14 -8.78 0.50
N ILE A 431 -27.61 -7.54 0.62
CA ILE A 431 -27.24 -6.45 -0.27
C ILE A 431 -25.74 -6.18 -0.05
N ASP A 432 -24.93 -6.67 -0.97
CA ASP A 432 -23.47 -6.59 -0.94
C ASP A 432 -23.00 -5.17 -1.23
N ARG A 433 -23.57 -4.56 -2.28
CA ARG A 433 -23.26 -3.19 -2.68
C ARG A 433 -24.40 -2.58 -3.48
N ILE A 434 -24.51 -1.26 -3.42
CA ILE A 434 -25.35 -0.49 -4.35
C ILE A 434 -24.54 -0.26 -5.63
N GLU A 435 -25.03 -0.71 -6.77
CA GLU A 435 -24.41 -0.50 -8.09
C GLU A 435 -24.81 0.87 -8.69
N PHE A 436 -25.96 1.38 -8.27
CA PHE A 436 -26.53 2.63 -8.74
C PHE A 436 -27.58 3.16 -7.78
N ALA A 437 -27.62 4.48 -7.55
CA ALA A 437 -28.85 5.12 -7.08
C ALA A 437 -28.98 6.56 -7.57
N THR A 438 -30.21 7.02 -7.78
CA THR A 438 -30.55 8.38 -8.17
C THR A 438 -31.90 8.77 -7.59
N TYR A 439 -31.98 9.95 -7.00
CA TYR A 439 -33.21 10.62 -6.60
C TYR A 439 -33.35 11.90 -7.43
N GLY A 440 -34.38 11.96 -8.28
CA GLY A 440 -34.54 13.03 -9.27
C GLY A 440 -35.44 12.60 -10.44
N THR A 441 -35.11 12.97 -11.68
CA THR A 441 -35.86 12.56 -12.90
C THR A 441 -35.07 11.62 -13.81
N PRO A 442 -34.72 10.40 -13.38
CA PRO A 442 -33.95 9.48 -14.21
C PRO A 442 -34.67 9.15 -15.53
N ALA A 443 -33.96 9.26 -16.65
CA ALA A 443 -34.52 8.89 -17.96
C ALA A 443 -34.51 7.36 -18.15
N THR A 444 -35.59 6.84 -18.72
CA THR A 444 -35.73 5.41 -19.03
C THR A 444 -35.37 5.16 -20.50
N THR A 445 -34.33 4.36 -20.77
CA THR A 445 -34.09 3.79 -22.10
C THR A 445 -34.47 2.30 -22.16
N PRO A 446 -34.75 1.73 -23.35
CA PRO A 446 -35.23 0.35 -23.50
C PRO A 446 -34.25 -0.75 -23.07
N ALA A 447 -32.99 -0.40 -22.78
CA ALA A 447 -31.96 -1.33 -22.33
C ALA A 447 -31.55 -1.01 -20.89
N ARG A 448 -32.27 -1.57 -19.91
CA ARG A 448 -31.93 -1.80 -18.48
C ARG A 448 -30.98 -0.84 -17.72
N PHE A 449 -30.84 0.42 -18.10
CA PHE A 449 -30.06 1.41 -17.35
C PHE A 449 -30.85 2.72 -17.29
N THR A 450 -31.15 3.15 -16.07
CA THR A 450 -31.71 4.48 -15.79
C THR A 450 -30.57 5.48 -15.83
N THR A 451 -30.56 6.36 -16.84
CA THR A 451 -29.55 7.41 -16.93
C THR A 451 -29.91 8.53 -15.95
N ILE A 452 -28.89 9.05 -15.25
CA ILE A 452 -29.03 10.21 -14.36
C ILE A 452 -29.42 11.41 -15.23
N ASP A 453 -30.46 12.15 -14.83
CA ASP A 453 -30.74 13.46 -15.40
C ASP A 453 -29.84 14.48 -14.71
N PRO A 454 -28.82 15.03 -15.39
CA PRO A 454 -27.88 15.96 -14.77
C PRO A 454 -28.56 17.26 -14.29
N LYS A 455 -29.79 17.55 -14.72
CA LYS A 455 -30.54 18.75 -14.31
C LYS A 455 -31.36 18.54 -13.02
N CYS A 456 -31.57 17.30 -12.62
CA CYS A 456 -32.47 16.94 -11.53
C CYS A 456 -32.04 15.57 -10.99
N HIS A 457 -30.97 15.60 -10.19
CA HIS A 457 -30.38 14.48 -9.48
C HIS A 457 -29.78 14.96 -8.16
N TYR A 458 -30.08 14.27 -7.07
CA TYR A 458 -29.45 14.51 -5.78
C TYR A 458 -28.06 13.84 -5.74
N PRO A 459 -26.95 14.59 -5.61
CA PRO A 459 -25.58 14.06 -5.76
C PRO A 459 -25.25 12.91 -4.80
N ASN A 460 -25.81 12.90 -3.59
CA ASN A 460 -25.54 11.88 -2.58
C ASN A 460 -26.55 10.71 -2.62
N SER A 461 -27.27 10.53 -3.73
CA SER A 461 -28.30 9.50 -3.85
C SER A 461 -27.76 8.10 -3.57
N MET A 462 -26.55 7.80 -4.06
CA MET A 462 -25.89 6.51 -3.89
C MET A 462 -25.55 6.23 -2.43
N GLU A 463 -24.99 7.21 -1.73
CA GLU A 463 -24.63 7.11 -0.31
C GLU A 463 -25.87 6.98 0.59
N ALA A 464 -26.92 7.74 0.30
CA ALA A 464 -28.18 7.69 1.06
C ALA A 464 -28.86 6.32 1.00
N VAL A 465 -28.84 5.66 -0.17
CA VAL A 465 -29.32 4.27 -0.31
C VAL A 465 -28.33 3.29 0.31
N TRP A 466 -27.03 3.51 0.10
CA TRP A 466 -25.96 2.62 0.60
C TRP A 466 -26.03 2.45 2.11
N SER A 467 -26.00 3.56 2.86
CA SER A 467 -26.00 3.58 4.33
C SER A 467 -27.18 2.84 4.95
N ARG A 468 -28.31 2.78 4.24
CA ARG A 468 -29.56 2.17 4.72
C ARG A 468 -29.74 0.72 4.28
N CYS A 469 -29.04 0.29 3.23
CA CYS A 469 -29.33 -0.99 2.56
C CYS A 469 -28.20 -2.00 2.60
N VAL A 470 -26.95 -1.58 2.48
CA VAL A 470 -25.82 -2.52 2.41
C VAL A 470 -25.65 -3.31 3.71
N GLY A 471 -25.31 -4.59 3.58
CA GLY A 471 -25.17 -5.53 4.69
C GLY A 471 -26.49 -6.12 5.19
N ARG A 472 -27.64 -5.66 4.71
CA ARG A 472 -28.97 -6.15 5.10
C ARG A 472 -29.54 -7.07 4.02
N GLN A 473 -30.38 -8.03 4.41
CA GLN A 473 -31.16 -8.82 3.44
C GLN A 473 -32.23 -7.95 2.75
N SER A 474 -32.80 -6.99 3.48
CA SER A 474 -33.77 -6.03 2.97
C SER A 474 -33.66 -4.69 3.68
N CYS A 475 -34.01 -3.62 2.97
CA CYS A 475 -34.13 -2.27 3.54
C CYS A 475 -35.40 -1.59 3.01
N SER A 476 -35.99 -0.70 3.81
CA SER A 476 -37.16 0.10 3.43
C SER A 476 -37.14 1.47 4.10
N PHE A 477 -37.39 2.55 3.34
CA PHE A 477 -37.48 3.93 3.84
C PHE A 477 -38.31 4.80 2.88
N VAL A 478 -38.77 5.98 3.34
CA VAL A 478 -39.54 6.91 2.50
C VAL A 478 -38.57 7.74 1.64
N ALA A 479 -38.81 7.78 0.34
CA ALA A 479 -38.04 8.59 -0.61
C ALA A 479 -38.67 9.98 -0.73
N GLY A 480 -38.45 10.85 0.26
CA GLY A 480 -39.05 12.18 0.31
C GLY A 480 -38.09 13.26 0.81
N ASP A 481 -38.53 14.50 0.66
CA ASP A 481 -37.76 15.72 0.99
C ASP A 481 -38.04 16.20 2.42
N ASP A 482 -38.85 15.48 3.19
CA ASP A 482 -39.42 15.98 4.45
C ASP A 482 -38.43 15.94 5.61
N HIS A 483 -38.40 17.07 6.32
CA HIS A 483 -37.48 17.53 7.36
C HIS A 483 -37.48 16.69 8.64
N CYS A 484 -38.38 15.70 8.73
CA CYS A 484 -38.45 14.77 9.87
C CYS A 484 -37.80 13.40 9.61
N THR A 485 -37.39 13.10 8.36
CA THR A 485 -36.84 11.79 7.98
C THR A 485 -35.53 11.81 7.18
N ASP A 486 -35.01 13.01 6.86
CA ASP A 486 -33.74 13.32 6.17
C ASP A 486 -32.99 12.11 5.58
N VAL A 487 -33.55 11.54 4.50
CA VAL A 487 -32.83 10.58 3.63
C VAL A 487 -32.11 11.33 2.51
N PHE A 488 -32.76 12.36 1.95
CA PHE A 488 -32.23 13.24 0.92
C PHE A 488 -32.48 14.68 1.39
N GLY A 489 -31.52 15.23 2.15
CA GLY A 489 -31.74 16.40 3.01
C GLY A 489 -32.37 17.63 2.33
N SER A 490 -33.19 18.34 3.11
CA SER A 490 -34.03 19.49 2.70
C SER A 490 -33.30 20.75 2.20
N VAL A 491 -31.97 20.83 2.29
CA VAL A 491 -31.22 22.04 1.87
C VAL A 491 -31.00 22.09 0.34
N HIS A 492 -31.09 20.97 -0.37
CA HIS A 492 -30.85 20.87 -1.82
C HIS A 492 -31.86 19.89 -2.45
N ASP A 493 -33.15 20.24 -2.46
CA ASP A 493 -34.06 19.62 -3.42
C ASP A 493 -33.48 19.84 -4.83
N PRO A 494 -33.12 18.77 -5.56
CA PRO A 494 -32.45 18.90 -6.85
C PRO A 494 -33.32 19.58 -7.91
N CYS A 495 -34.64 19.66 -7.70
CA CYS A 495 -35.60 20.18 -8.68
C CYS A 495 -36.98 20.47 -8.04
N PRO A 496 -37.16 21.63 -7.38
CA PRO A 496 -38.32 21.95 -6.50
C PRO A 496 -39.72 21.96 -7.11
N THR A 497 -39.81 22.00 -8.44
CA THR A 497 -41.10 22.02 -9.17
C THR A 497 -41.35 20.75 -9.96
N THR A 498 -40.49 19.75 -9.80
CA THR A 498 -40.49 18.53 -10.60
C THR A 498 -40.70 17.35 -9.67
N THR A 499 -41.61 16.45 -10.02
CA THR A 499 -41.81 15.22 -9.25
C THR A 499 -40.59 14.33 -9.39
N LYS A 500 -40.02 13.95 -8.25
CA LYS A 500 -38.80 13.15 -8.18
C LYS A 500 -39.13 11.66 -8.04
N GLN A 501 -38.16 10.82 -8.35
CA GLN A 501 -38.22 9.38 -8.16
C GLN A 501 -36.86 8.88 -7.67
N LEU A 502 -36.86 8.06 -6.62
CA LEU A 502 -35.71 7.27 -6.23
C LEU A 502 -35.65 6.00 -7.07
N ARG A 503 -34.50 5.71 -7.66
CA ARG A 503 -34.18 4.42 -8.27
C ARG A 503 -32.85 3.95 -7.77
N ALA A 504 -32.74 2.68 -7.41
CA ALA A 504 -31.46 2.06 -7.10
C ALA A 504 -31.36 0.64 -7.65
N VAL A 505 -30.13 0.24 -7.97
CA VAL A 505 -29.74 -1.12 -8.33
C VAL A 505 -28.74 -1.58 -7.30
N ALA A 506 -28.94 -2.77 -6.77
CA ALA A 506 -28.03 -3.35 -5.80
C ALA A 506 -27.69 -4.78 -6.18
N ARG A 507 -26.49 -5.21 -5.83
CA ARG A 507 -26.06 -6.59 -5.98
C ARG A 507 -26.26 -7.34 -4.67
N CYS A 508 -26.77 -8.56 -4.79
CA CYS A 508 -26.88 -9.50 -3.69
C CYS A 508 -25.79 -10.56 -3.79
N SER A 509 -25.18 -10.90 -2.66
CA SER A 509 -24.18 -11.97 -2.56
C SER A 509 -24.56 -12.97 -1.47
N THR A 510 -24.20 -14.24 -1.67
CA THR A 510 -24.17 -15.26 -0.61
C THR A 510 -22.85 -15.10 0.15
N ARG A 511 -22.91 -14.61 1.39
CA ARG A 511 -21.76 -14.23 2.25
C ARG A 511 -20.64 -15.29 2.29
N GLY A 512 -19.49 -14.98 1.68
CA GLY A 512 -18.21 -15.71 1.82
C GLY A 512 -17.25 -15.01 2.80
N ASP A 513 -15.98 -15.46 2.87
CA ASP A 513 -14.88 -14.95 3.73
C ASP A 513 -14.43 -13.49 3.44
N ASP A 514 -15.26 -12.71 2.75
CA ASP A 514 -14.94 -11.37 2.23
C ASP A 514 -15.07 -10.26 3.29
N ASP A 515 -14.34 -9.16 3.04
CA ASP A 515 -14.38 -7.92 3.82
C ASP A 515 -15.77 -7.24 3.70
N LEU A 516 -16.55 -7.28 4.77
CA LEU A 516 -17.84 -6.62 4.93
C LEU A 516 -17.66 -5.14 5.32
N LEU A 517 -18.09 -4.22 4.45
CA LEU A 517 -18.18 -2.79 4.78
C LEU A 517 -19.55 -2.43 5.36
N VAL A 518 -19.57 -1.82 6.55
CA VAL A 518 -20.78 -1.27 7.20
C VAL A 518 -20.49 0.17 7.63
N MET A 519 -21.45 1.07 7.40
CA MET A 519 -21.35 2.46 7.85
C MET A 519 -22.61 2.87 8.63
N ALA A 520 -22.46 3.86 9.50
CA ALA A 520 -23.56 4.53 10.20
C ALA A 520 -23.25 6.03 10.26
N GLY A 521 -24.25 6.89 10.05
CA GLY A 521 -24.11 8.32 10.27
C GLY A 521 -23.91 8.65 11.75
N GLU A 522 -23.51 9.88 12.05
CA GLU A 522 -23.55 10.42 13.42
C GLU A 522 -24.96 10.26 14.00
N ASP A 523 -25.03 9.77 15.23
CA ASP A 523 -26.25 9.45 15.99
C ASP A 523 -27.11 8.30 15.46
N ASP A 524 -26.78 7.72 14.30
CA ASP A 524 -27.47 6.55 13.78
C ASP A 524 -27.12 5.27 14.55
N GLU A 525 -28.03 4.29 14.51
CA GLU A 525 -27.75 2.94 15.00
C GLU A 525 -26.84 2.20 14.02
N PHE A 526 -25.61 1.93 14.44
CA PHE A 526 -24.71 1.01 13.76
C PHE A 526 -25.18 -0.43 14.03
N SER A 527 -25.33 -1.22 12.96
CA SER A 527 -25.72 -2.63 13.03
C SER A 527 -24.88 -3.46 12.07
N LEU A 528 -24.03 -4.33 12.62
CA LEU A 528 -23.22 -5.28 11.85
C LEU A 528 -23.64 -6.72 12.19
N GLU A 529 -23.92 -7.51 11.16
CA GLU A 529 -24.52 -8.85 11.28
C GLU A 529 -23.86 -9.79 10.27
N CYS A 530 -23.41 -10.97 10.71
CA CYS A 530 -22.86 -12.03 9.84
C CYS A 530 -23.97 -12.99 9.37
N ALA A 531 -23.68 -13.88 8.40
CA ALA A 531 -24.69 -14.87 7.97
C ALA A 531 -25.07 -15.80 9.11
N GLU A 532 -26.21 -16.47 8.98
CA GLU A 532 -26.61 -17.50 9.94
C GLU A 532 -25.50 -18.54 10.10
N GLY A 533 -25.15 -18.87 11.35
CA GLY A 533 -24.03 -19.78 11.66
C GLY A 533 -22.62 -19.16 11.60
N GLN A 534 -22.50 -17.87 11.23
CA GLN A 534 -21.23 -17.12 11.26
C GLN A 534 -21.17 -16.14 12.44
N VAL A 535 -19.95 -15.77 12.82
CA VAL A 535 -19.63 -14.72 13.78
C VAL A 535 -18.63 -13.73 13.18
N ILE A 536 -18.60 -12.53 13.74
CA ILE A 536 -17.67 -11.46 13.39
C ILE A 536 -16.30 -11.87 13.93
N ASP A 537 -15.42 -12.26 13.01
CA ASP A 537 -14.09 -12.84 13.32
C ASP A 537 -13.03 -11.76 13.47
N HIS A 538 -13.07 -10.75 12.61
CA HIS A 538 -12.02 -9.72 12.55
C HIS A 538 -12.60 -8.37 12.17
N ILE A 539 -12.37 -7.31 12.96
CA ILE A 539 -12.55 -5.93 12.49
C ILE A 539 -11.26 -5.57 11.77
N VAL A 540 -11.39 -5.24 10.50
CA VAL A 540 -10.30 -4.95 9.59
C VAL A 540 -9.98 -3.46 9.60
N PHE A 541 -10.99 -2.63 9.77
CA PHE A 541 -10.87 -1.17 9.84
C PHE A 541 -12.06 -0.61 10.62
N ALA A 542 -11.85 0.41 11.43
CA ALA A 542 -12.94 1.24 11.92
C ALA A 542 -12.50 2.71 12.06
N SER A 543 -13.37 3.63 11.67
CA SER A 543 -13.16 5.07 11.81
C SER A 543 -14.47 5.78 12.07
N PHE A 544 -14.60 6.41 13.24
CA PHE A 544 -15.63 7.39 13.56
C PHE A 544 -15.05 8.80 13.36
N GLY A 545 -15.63 9.59 12.45
CA GLY A 545 -15.10 10.90 12.06
C GLY A 545 -15.57 11.27 10.65
N ALA A 546 -14.76 11.98 9.86
CA ALA A 546 -15.06 12.31 8.46
C ALA A 546 -14.11 11.55 7.51
N PRO A 547 -14.26 10.21 7.36
CA PRO A 547 -13.34 9.41 6.56
C PRO A 547 -13.33 9.89 5.10
N VAL A 548 -12.14 9.95 4.52
CA VAL A 548 -11.90 10.46 3.16
C VAL A 548 -12.61 9.56 2.14
N ALA A 549 -13.36 10.15 1.20
CA ALA A 549 -13.98 9.42 0.11
C ALA A 549 -12.89 8.84 -0.82
N HIS A 550 -12.98 7.54 -1.13
CA HIS A 550 -11.97 6.83 -1.94
C HIS A 550 -12.61 6.06 -3.09
N SER A 551 -11.82 5.83 -4.13
CA SER A 551 -12.17 5.00 -5.31
C SER A 551 -12.48 3.53 -4.97
N SER A 552 -12.02 3.03 -3.81
CA SER A 552 -12.37 1.71 -3.30
C SER A 552 -13.31 1.83 -2.10
N PRO A 553 -14.48 1.16 -2.10
CA PRO A 553 -15.37 1.12 -0.94
C PRO A 553 -14.72 0.43 0.27
N LEU A 554 -13.65 -0.35 0.08
CA LEU A 554 -12.87 -0.99 1.15
C LEU A 554 -11.61 -0.20 1.56
N ALA A 555 -11.34 0.96 0.99
CA ALA A 555 -10.13 1.75 1.29
C ALA A 555 -10.01 2.04 2.79
N ARG A 556 -8.92 1.65 3.45
CA ARG A 556 -8.80 1.69 4.93
C ARG A 556 -8.14 2.98 5.43
N THR A 557 -8.59 4.12 4.91
CA THR A 557 -7.96 5.41 5.17
C THR A 557 -8.78 6.22 6.18
N ILE A 558 -8.08 6.77 7.16
CA ILE A 558 -8.63 7.73 8.11
C ILE A 558 -8.43 9.16 7.59
N ASN A 559 -9.31 10.08 7.99
CA ASN A 559 -8.97 11.49 7.94
C ASN A 559 -8.16 11.83 9.20
N PRO A 560 -6.87 12.18 9.09
CA PRO A 560 -6.02 12.37 10.25
C PRO A 560 -6.46 13.55 11.14
N THR A 561 -7.29 14.47 10.63
CA THR A 561 -7.80 15.62 11.41
C THR A 561 -9.19 15.40 11.98
N CYS A 562 -9.89 14.34 11.56
CA CYS A 562 -11.27 14.06 11.96
C CYS A 562 -11.46 12.54 12.01
N HIS A 563 -10.83 11.93 13.01
CA HIS A 563 -10.86 10.51 13.31
C HIS A 563 -10.76 10.31 14.82
N HIS A 564 -11.68 9.52 15.38
CA HIS A 564 -11.66 9.15 16.78
C HIS A 564 -10.60 8.06 17.03
N PRO A 565 -9.57 8.29 17.85
CA PRO A 565 -8.45 7.35 18.02
C PRO A 565 -8.87 5.98 18.57
N ARG A 566 -9.96 5.93 19.35
CA ARG A 566 -10.54 4.67 19.86
C ARG A 566 -11.51 3.98 18.89
N SER A 567 -11.62 4.40 17.64
CA SER A 567 -12.60 3.84 16.68
C SER A 567 -12.54 2.33 16.60
N MET A 568 -11.34 1.79 16.38
CA MET A 568 -11.09 0.38 16.22
C MET A 568 -11.34 -0.40 17.52
N SER A 569 -10.74 -0.01 18.65
CA SER A 569 -11.02 -0.64 19.95
C SER A 569 -12.51 -0.64 20.37
N VAL A 570 -13.28 0.42 20.06
CA VAL A 570 -14.72 0.49 20.37
C VAL A 570 -15.52 -0.52 19.55
N VAL A 571 -15.31 -0.57 18.23
CA VAL A 571 -16.00 -1.54 17.37
C VAL A 571 -15.56 -2.96 17.69
N TRP A 572 -14.25 -3.17 17.89
CA TRP A 572 -13.65 -4.43 18.28
C TRP A 572 -14.34 -5.04 19.50
N SER A 573 -14.35 -4.31 20.61
CA SER A 573 -14.91 -4.76 21.89
C SER A 573 -16.41 -5.04 21.84
N ARG A 574 -17.15 -4.31 20.99
CA ARG A 574 -18.59 -4.45 20.88
C ARG A 574 -19.03 -5.55 19.90
N CYS A 575 -18.22 -5.87 18.91
CA CYS A 575 -18.65 -6.71 17.77
C CYS A 575 -18.00 -8.08 17.69
N ILE A 576 -16.76 -8.25 18.10
CA ILE A 576 -16.04 -9.50 17.83
C ILE A 576 -16.64 -10.69 18.60
N GLY A 577 -16.65 -11.85 17.93
CA GLY A 577 -17.21 -13.10 18.43
C GLY A 577 -18.73 -13.17 18.43
N LYS A 578 -19.43 -12.08 18.06
CA LYS A 578 -20.90 -12.03 17.99
C LYS A 578 -21.39 -12.34 16.58
N HIS A 579 -22.59 -12.88 16.48
CA HIS A 579 -23.30 -13.00 15.20
C HIS A 579 -23.83 -11.63 14.72
N LYS A 580 -24.23 -10.78 15.66
CA LYS A 580 -24.71 -9.41 15.43
C LYS A 580 -24.26 -8.49 16.55
N CYS A 581 -23.90 -7.25 16.23
CA CYS A 581 -23.68 -6.17 17.17
C CYS A 581 -24.44 -4.91 16.76
N THR A 582 -25.04 -4.22 17.73
CA THR A 582 -25.75 -2.95 17.52
C THR A 582 -25.36 -1.92 18.58
N PHE A 583 -25.16 -0.67 18.18
CA PHE A 583 -24.93 0.46 19.08
C PHE A 583 -25.07 1.81 18.33
N ALA A 584 -25.35 2.89 19.05
CA ALA A 584 -25.39 4.23 18.47
C ALA A 584 -23.97 4.75 18.14
N ALA A 585 -23.77 5.24 16.92
CA ALA A 585 -22.54 5.90 16.48
C ALA A 585 -22.53 7.37 16.94
N SER A 586 -22.44 7.56 18.26
CA SER A 586 -22.53 8.88 18.90
C SER A 586 -21.42 9.09 19.93
N ASP A 587 -21.08 10.35 20.14
CA ASP A 587 -20.19 10.89 21.15
C ASP A 587 -20.87 11.89 22.10
N ASP A 588 -22.17 12.15 21.93
CA ASP A 588 -22.90 13.22 22.60
C ASP A 588 -23.17 12.98 24.08
N ARG A 589 -23.57 11.76 24.47
CA ARG A 589 -24.08 11.47 25.82
C ARG A 589 -23.16 10.56 26.61
N PRO A 590 -23.09 10.73 27.96
CA PRO A 590 -22.41 9.78 28.82
C PRO A 590 -22.93 8.35 28.64
N GLY A 591 -22.07 7.46 28.14
CA GLY A 591 -22.40 6.06 27.86
C GLY A 591 -22.44 5.72 26.36
N ASP A 592 -22.42 6.72 25.48
CA ASP A 592 -22.32 6.51 24.05
C ASP A 592 -20.96 5.93 23.66
N ALA A 593 -20.89 5.34 22.46
CA ALA A 593 -19.77 4.50 22.06
C ALA A 593 -18.44 5.30 21.96
N PHE A 594 -18.52 6.57 21.54
CA PHE A 594 -17.36 7.43 21.31
C PHE A 594 -17.22 8.56 22.34
N HIS A 595 -18.21 8.76 23.22
CA HIS A 595 -18.11 9.72 24.33
C HIS A 595 -16.90 9.42 25.26
N PRO A 596 -16.23 10.44 25.85
CA PRO A 596 -16.52 11.88 25.84
C PRO A 596 -15.81 12.69 24.73
N GLU A 597 -15.13 12.03 23.80
CA GLU A 597 -14.20 12.69 22.88
C GLU A 597 -14.88 12.92 21.53
N ASP A 598 -15.19 14.18 21.20
CA ASP A 598 -15.55 14.55 19.83
C ASP A 598 -14.26 14.72 19.00
N PRO A 599 -14.02 13.88 17.98
CA PRO A 599 -12.82 13.97 17.17
C PRO A 599 -12.76 15.23 16.30
N CYS A 600 -13.88 15.86 15.99
CA CYS A 600 -13.97 17.01 15.09
C CYS A 600 -15.28 17.80 15.28
N PRO A 601 -15.31 18.74 16.24
CA PRO A 601 -16.49 19.54 16.52
C PRO A 601 -16.99 20.31 15.29
N SER A 602 -18.31 20.33 15.09
CA SER A 602 -18.99 20.99 13.95
C SER A 602 -18.80 20.34 12.59
N VAL A 603 -18.17 19.16 12.51
CA VAL A 603 -18.14 18.32 11.31
C VAL A 603 -19.09 17.15 11.53
N THR A 604 -19.95 16.86 10.54
CA THR A 604 -20.80 15.67 10.59
C THR A 604 -19.92 14.43 10.52
N LYS A 605 -20.04 13.58 11.54
CA LYS A 605 -19.24 12.36 11.68
C LYS A 605 -19.98 11.19 11.03
N GLN A 606 -19.25 10.11 10.76
CA GLN A 606 -19.80 8.82 10.43
C GLN A 606 -18.88 7.73 10.98
N LEU A 607 -19.48 6.62 11.40
CA LEU A 607 -18.75 5.40 11.69
C LEU A 607 -18.65 4.56 10.42
N ARG A 608 -17.42 4.26 10.00
CA ARG A 608 -17.12 3.33 8.92
C ARG A 608 -16.38 2.13 9.46
N VAL A 609 -16.83 0.92 9.14
CA VAL A 609 -16.27 -0.34 9.61
C VAL A 609 -16.09 -1.32 8.46
N VAL A 610 -14.90 -1.91 8.35
CA VAL A 610 -14.67 -3.10 7.54
C VAL A 610 -14.46 -4.27 8.49
N ALA A 611 -15.16 -5.38 8.31
CA ALA A 611 -15.03 -6.58 9.14
C ALA A 611 -15.05 -7.86 8.29
N ARG A 612 -14.61 -8.98 8.85
CA ARG A 612 -14.73 -10.31 8.23
C ARG A 612 -15.55 -11.22 9.14
N CYS A 613 -16.37 -12.04 8.51
CA CYS A 613 -17.18 -13.07 9.17
C CYS A 613 -16.56 -14.45 8.93
N LYS A 614 -16.65 -15.34 9.91
CA LYS A 614 -16.30 -16.76 9.75
C LYS A 614 -17.34 -17.68 10.37
N PRO A 615 -17.43 -18.96 9.94
CA PRO A 615 -18.24 -19.96 10.62
C PRO A 615 -17.93 -20.03 12.12
N ARG A 616 -18.97 -20.11 12.95
CA ARG A 616 -18.86 -20.09 14.43
C ARG A 616 -18.00 -21.21 15.01
N HIS A 617 -17.81 -22.31 14.30
CA HIS A 617 -17.01 -23.45 14.74
C HIS A 617 -15.50 -23.30 14.51
N THR A 618 -15.08 -22.31 13.74
CA THR A 618 -13.67 -22.02 13.41
C THR A 618 -13.23 -20.65 13.92
N ALA A 619 -14.09 -19.95 14.64
CA ALA A 619 -13.83 -18.59 15.12
C ALA A 619 -13.09 -18.65 16.46
N ASP A 620 -11.99 -17.91 16.53
CA ASP A 620 -11.28 -17.67 17.77
C ASP A 620 -12.17 -16.81 18.70
N LEU A 621 -12.31 -17.17 19.98
CA LEU A 621 -13.05 -16.39 20.95
C LEU A 621 -12.22 -15.16 21.32
N ALA A 622 -12.77 -13.95 21.12
CA ALA A 622 -12.12 -12.73 21.60
C ALA A 622 -12.97 -12.02 22.66
N LEU A 623 -12.29 -11.44 23.64
CA LEU A 623 -12.85 -10.64 24.72
C LEU A 623 -12.04 -9.35 24.88
N SER A 624 -12.73 -8.27 25.19
CA SER A 624 -12.13 -6.98 25.53
C SER A 624 -12.77 -6.46 26.81
N MET A 625 -11.95 -6.10 27.79
CA MET A 625 -12.39 -5.71 29.13
C MET A 625 -11.66 -4.45 29.58
N ARG A 626 -12.39 -3.45 30.06
CA ARG A 626 -11.80 -2.22 30.62
C ARG A 626 -11.64 -2.32 32.12
N GLN A 627 -10.55 -1.80 32.65
CA GLN A 627 -10.41 -1.54 34.08
C GLN A 627 -11.43 -0.47 34.51
N ARG A 628 -12.17 -0.66 35.60
CA ARG A 628 -13.05 0.38 36.17
C ARG A 628 -12.30 1.17 37.24
N HIS A 629 -12.43 2.50 37.19
CA HIS A 629 -12.11 3.38 38.32
C HIS A 629 -13.33 4.25 38.63
N HIS A 630 -13.82 4.19 39.88
CA HIS A 630 -14.67 5.25 40.42
C HIS A 630 -13.78 6.35 41.00
N SER A 631 -13.90 7.56 40.47
CA SER A 631 -13.34 8.76 41.08
C SER A 631 -14.26 9.24 42.21
N HIS A 632 -13.98 8.81 43.44
CA HIS A 632 -14.41 9.54 44.64
C HIS A 632 -13.20 9.78 45.55
N GLY A 633 -13.09 11.01 46.05
CA GLY A 633 -11.90 11.54 46.70
C GLY A 633 -11.44 10.78 47.95
N THR A 634 -10.11 10.81 48.12
CA THR A 634 -9.36 10.75 49.40
C THR A 634 -9.55 9.54 50.31
N HIS A 635 -9.89 8.36 49.80
CA HIS A 635 -9.61 7.11 50.52
C HIS A 635 -9.08 6.04 49.56
N THR A 636 -7.93 5.47 49.94
CA THR A 636 -7.34 4.27 49.34
C THR A 636 -8.32 3.12 49.49
N ASP A 637 -8.94 2.68 48.41
CA ASP A 637 -9.58 1.37 48.38
C ASP A 637 -9.59 0.76 46.98
N THR A 638 -9.51 -0.56 46.98
CA THR A 638 -9.20 -1.52 45.91
C THR A 638 -9.83 -1.22 44.54
N SER A 639 -9.02 -1.32 43.49
CA SER A 639 -9.49 -1.38 42.10
C SER A 639 -10.43 -2.58 41.93
N ASP A 640 -11.72 -2.34 41.69
CA ASP A 640 -12.67 -3.40 41.32
C ASP A 640 -12.22 -4.02 39.99
N ALA A 641 -11.56 -5.17 40.09
CA ALA A 641 -11.11 -5.96 38.95
C ALA A 641 -12.31 -6.33 38.06
N VAL A 642 -12.19 -6.09 36.76
CA VAL A 642 -13.17 -6.63 35.80
C VAL A 642 -12.72 -8.06 35.46
N VAL A 643 -13.56 -9.02 35.85
CA VAL A 643 -13.33 -10.45 35.63
C VAL A 643 -13.81 -10.83 34.22
N GLY A 644 -12.90 -11.30 33.38
CA GLY A 644 -13.22 -11.95 32.11
C GLY A 644 -13.53 -13.41 32.32
N LEU A 645 -14.51 -13.94 31.58
CA LEU A 645 -14.83 -15.36 31.54
C LEU A 645 -14.70 -15.85 30.10
N PHE A 646 -13.73 -16.71 29.83
CA PHE A 646 -13.62 -17.45 28.57
C PHE A 646 -14.35 -18.77 28.74
N THR A 647 -15.15 -19.18 27.75
CA THR A 647 -15.82 -20.49 27.75
C THR A 647 -15.96 -20.96 26.32
N CYS A 648 -15.43 -22.15 26.02
CA CYS A 648 -15.48 -22.70 24.67
C CYS A 648 -16.94 -23.01 24.25
N PRO A 649 -17.30 -22.83 22.97
CA PRO A 649 -18.69 -22.95 22.52
C PRO A 649 -19.29 -24.35 22.69
N LYS A 650 -18.47 -25.41 22.55
CA LYS A 650 -18.89 -26.79 22.74
C LYS A 650 -18.34 -27.36 24.05
N PRO A 651 -19.12 -28.13 24.82
CA PRO A 651 -18.66 -28.76 26.07
C PRO A 651 -17.43 -29.67 25.92
N SER A 652 -17.19 -30.21 24.72
CA SER A 652 -16.04 -31.08 24.42
C SER A 652 -14.76 -30.32 24.05
N GLN A 653 -14.88 -29.01 23.76
CA GLN A 653 -13.75 -28.18 23.37
C GLN A 653 -13.03 -27.62 24.60
N VAL A 654 -11.72 -27.44 24.46
CA VAL A 654 -10.85 -26.74 25.40
C VAL A 654 -10.11 -25.63 24.68
N ILE A 655 -9.63 -24.64 25.43
CA ILE A 655 -8.77 -23.59 24.89
C ILE A 655 -7.42 -24.23 24.52
N THR A 656 -7.10 -24.26 23.22
CA THR A 656 -5.89 -24.90 22.69
C THR A 656 -4.77 -23.92 22.41
N GLU A 657 -5.10 -22.64 22.21
CA GLU A 657 -4.12 -21.60 21.89
C GLU A 657 -4.60 -20.25 22.41
N VAL A 658 -3.66 -19.42 22.87
CA VAL A 658 -3.89 -17.99 23.09
C VAL A 658 -3.32 -17.25 21.88
N VAL A 659 -4.20 -16.82 20.98
CA VAL A 659 -3.81 -16.20 19.70
C VAL A 659 -3.33 -14.76 19.92
N PHE A 660 -3.89 -14.08 20.91
CA PHE A 660 -3.51 -12.71 21.26
C PHE A 660 -3.82 -12.42 22.73
N ALA A 661 -2.95 -11.69 23.42
CA ALA A 661 -3.25 -11.11 24.72
C ALA A 661 -2.48 -9.81 24.94
N SER A 662 -3.18 -8.75 25.34
CA SER A 662 -2.57 -7.47 25.70
C SER A 662 -3.39 -6.76 26.78
N TYR A 663 -2.76 -6.53 27.93
CA TYR A 663 -3.24 -5.61 28.97
C TYR A 663 -2.51 -4.27 28.84
N GLY A 664 -3.24 -3.19 28.59
CA GLY A 664 -2.68 -1.87 28.27
C GLY A 664 -3.62 -1.03 27.42
N THR A 665 -3.16 -0.43 26.34
CA THR A 665 -4.00 0.26 25.33
C THR A 665 -3.98 -0.41 23.95
N PRO A 666 -4.25 -1.73 23.84
CA PRO A 666 -4.30 -2.39 22.54
C PRO A 666 -5.39 -1.82 21.65
N ASP A 667 -5.10 -1.72 20.34
CA ASP A 667 -6.07 -1.35 19.31
C ASP A 667 -6.48 -2.57 18.50
N GLY A 668 -7.60 -3.20 18.88
CA GLY A 668 -7.94 -4.54 18.39
C GLY A 668 -6.89 -5.58 18.84
N ASP A 669 -6.30 -6.29 17.88
CA ASP A 669 -5.16 -7.22 18.11
C ASP A 669 -3.80 -6.57 17.89
N VAL A 670 -3.74 -5.24 17.89
CA VAL A 670 -2.48 -4.53 17.76
C VAL A 670 -2.00 -4.15 19.14
N ILE A 671 -0.78 -4.58 19.48
CA ILE A 671 -0.10 -4.18 20.72
C ILE A 671 0.35 -2.72 20.59
N ASP A 672 -0.13 -1.87 21.49
CA ASP A 672 0.47 -0.55 21.70
C ASP A 672 1.78 -0.72 22.49
N ARG A 673 2.92 -0.53 21.82
CA ARG A 673 4.24 -0.66 22.44
C ARG A 673 4.49 0.38 23.54
N GLY A 674 3.73 1.47 23.58
CA GLY A 674 3.84 2.49 24.61
C GLY A 674 3.12 2.12 25.92
N CYS A 675 2.19 1.17 25.89
CA CYS A 675 1.33 0.82 27.02
C CYS A 675 0.80 -0.61 26.82
N HIS A 676 1.65 -1.59 27.16
CA HIS A 676 1.39 -3.01 27.10
C HIS A 676 2.18 -3.75 28.20
N ALA A 677 1.49 -4.57 29.00
CA ALA A 677 2.15 -5.47 29.94
C ALA A 677 2.73 -6.67 29.17
N VAL A 678 4.06 -6.76 29.13
CA VAL A 678 4.79 -7.84 28.42
C VAL A 678 4.45 -9.26 28.91
N THR A 679 3.91 -9.37 30.12
CA THR A 679 3.44 -10.61 30.76
C THR A 679 2.07 -11.07 30.26
N SER A 680 1.34 -10.24 29.48
CA SER A 680 -0.05 -10.48 29.08
C SER A 680 -0.27 -11.88 28.50
N GLN A 681 0.55 -12.26 27.52
CA GLN A 681 0.47 -13.58 26.89
C GLN A 681 0.67 -14.71 27.89
N ALA A 682 1.74 -14.66 28.69
CA ALA A 682 2.06 -15.70 29.65
C ALA A 682 0.98 -15.87 30.74
N VAL A 683 0.42 -14.76 31.23
CA VAL A 683 -0.65 -14.78 32.24
C VAL A 683 -1.90 -15.47 31.70
N ILE A 684 -2.32 -15.13 30.47
CA ILE A 684 -3.49 -15.80 29.86
C ILE A 684 -3.19 -17.27 29.59
N GLU A 685 -2.04 -17.60 29.02
CA GLU A 685 -1.66 -18.99 28.71
C GLU A 685 -1.66 -19.86 29.96
N GLN A 686 -1.07 -19.37 31.05
CA GLN A 686 -0.97 -20.11 32.31
C GLN A 686 -2.33 -20.43 32.94
N ASN A 687 -3.32 -19.55 32.78
CA ASN A 687 -4.63 -19.68 33.43
C ASN A 687 -5.70 -20.30 32.51
N CYS A 688 -5.53 -20.25 31.19
CA CYS A 688 -6.58 -20.60 30.25
C CYS A 688 -6.29 -21.82 29.37
N LEU A 689 -5.02 -22.14 29.05
CA LEU A 689 -4.73 -23.26 28.16
C LEU A 689 -5.16 -24.61 28.77
N GLY A 690 -5.82 -25.43 27.95
CA GLY A 690 -6.32 -26.76 28.32
C GLY A 690 -7.64 -26.77 29.09
N GLU A 691 -8.13 -25.61 29.50
CA GLU A 691 -9.39 -25.48 30.23
C GLU A 691 -10.57 -25.25 29.27
N HIS A 692 -11.76 -25.75 29.64
CA HIS A 692 -13.00 -25.44 28.91
C HIS A 692 -13.46 -24.00 29.18
N SER A 693 -13.19 -23.54 30.40
CA SER A 693 -13.48 -22.18 30.86
C SER A 693 -12.39 -21.70 31.80
N CYS A 694 -12.00 -20.43 31.68
CA CYS A 694 -11.10 -19.76 32.61
C CYS A 694 -11.63 -18.37 32.93
N TRP A 695 -11.27 -17.82 34.09
CA TRP A 695 -11.40 -16.39 34.33
C TRP A 695 -10.04 -15.69 34.25
N ILE A 696 -10.02 -14.36 34.17
CA ILE A 696 -8.84 -13.51 34.44
C ILE A 696 -9.33 -12.15 34.96
N GLU A 697 -8.61 -11.58 35.93
CA GLU A 697 -8.85 -10.21 36.41
C GLU A 697 -8.01 -9.19 35.62
N ALA A 698 -8.67 -8.19 35.03
CA ALA A 698 -7.98 -7.12 34.29
C ALA A 698 -7.48 -5.99 35.23
N ASN A 699 -6.42 -6.26 35.99
CA ASN A 699 -5.78 -5.31 36.92
C ASN A 699 -4.24 -5.38 36.89
N ASP A 700 -3.59 -4.34 37.40
CA ASP A 700 -2.12 -4.23 37.42
C ASP A 700 -1.45 -5.39 38.17
N GLU A 701 -2.09 -5.90 39.23
CA GLU A 701 -1.58 -7.01 40.05
C GLU A 701 -1.53 -8.33 39.28
N SER A 702 -2.57 -8.65 38.50
CA SER A 702 -2.67 -9.88 37.70
C SER A 702 -1.66 -9.90 36.55
N PHE A 703 -1.24 -8.73 36.07
CA PHE A 703 -0.29 -8.57 34.98
C PHE A 703 1.11 -8.12 35.45
N GLY A 704 1.35 -8.11 36.76
CA GLY A 704 2.66 -7.88 37.39
C GLY A 704 2.88 -6.45 37.88
N GLU A 705 2.89 -5.46 36.97
CA GLU A 705 3.03 -4.03 37.27
C GLU A 705 2.16 -3.20 36.33
N ASP A 706 1.94 -1.92 36.68
CA ASP A 706 1.22 -0.98 35.82
C ASP A 706 2.05 -0.63 34.56
N PRO A 707 1.64 -1.08 33.35
CA PRO A 707 2.40 -0.82 32.13
C PRO A 707 2.40 0.65 31.70
N CYS A 708 1.49 1.47 32.22
CA CYS A 708 1.30 2.86 31.80
C CYS A 708 0.50 3.66 32.85
N PRO A 709 1.19 4.20 33.87
CA PRO A 709 0.55 4.94 34.96
C PRO A 709 -0.30 6.12 34.51
N GLY A 710 -1.53 6.20 35.03
CA GLY A 710 -2.49 7.27 34.73
C GLY A 710 -3.22 7.11 33.38
N VAL A 711 -2.90 6.07 32.61
CA VAL A 711 -3.62 5.70 31.39
C VAL A 711 -4.67 4.65 31.72
N MET A 712 -5.87 4.78 31.14
CA MET A 712 -6.91 3.77 31.29
C MET A 712 -6.56 2.54 30.45
N LYS A 713 -6.39 1.41 31.13
CA LYS A 713 -6.00 0.14 30.51
C LYS A 713 -7.20 -0.74 30.21
N GLN A 714 -7.02 -1.60 29.24
CA GLN A 714 -7.94 -2.67 28.87
C GLN A 714 -7.18 -3.95 28.54
N LEU A 715 -7.83 -5.08 28.78
CA LEU A 715 -7.36 -6.40 28.43
C LEU A 715 -8.08 -6.87 27.16
N ASN A 716 -7.35 -6.98 26.04
CA ASN A 716 -7.82 -7.64 24.82
C ASN A 716 -7.19 -9.04 24.76
N VAL A 717 -8.02 -10.07 24.62
CA VAL A 717 -7.57 -11.47 24.54
C VAL A 717 -8.32 -12.18 23.42
N ARG A 718 -7.60 -12.99 22.65
CA ARG A 718 -8.15 -13.95 21.69
C ARG A 718 -7.60 -15.34 21.99
N VAL A 719 -8.50 -16.32 22.02
CA VAL A 719 -8.16 -17.73 22.23
C VAL A 719 -8.79 -18.63 21.17
N ARG A 720 -8.14 -19.74 20.84
CA ARG A 720 -8.69 -20.78 19.99
C ARG A 720 -9.25 -21.91 20.83
N CYS A 721 -10.41 -22.43 20.44
CA CYS A 721 -11.06 -23.57 21.08
C CYS A 721 -11.17 -24.74 20.11
N ASP A 722 -10.52 -25.86 20.41
CA ASP A 722 -10.59 -27.10 19.64
C ASP A 722 -10.95 -28.30 20.51
N GLU A 723 -11.27 -29.42 19.87
CA GLU A 723 -11.44 -30.69 20.57
C GLU A 723 -10.15 -31.07 21.29
N ARG A 724 -10.26 -31.64 22.49
CA ARG A 724 -9.10 -32.02 23.30
C ARG A 724 -8.19 -32.98 22.50
N PRO A 725 -6.92 -32.62 22.22
CA PRO A 725 -6.03 -33.49 21.47
C PRO A 725 -5.82 -34.80 22.24
N GLU A 726 -6.09 -35.96 21.62
CA GLU A 726 -5.95 -37.28 22.28
C GLU A 726 -4.49 -37.68 22.56
N HIS A 727 -3.49 -36.83 22.25
CA HIS A 727 -2.08 -37.17 22.43
C HIS A 727 -1.22 -35.96 22.87
N GLN A 728 -1.38 -35.51 24.11
CA GLN A 728 -0.37 -34.65 24.75
C GLN A 728 -0.23 -34.97 26.25
N HIS A 729 0.40 -36.11 26.52
CA HIS A 729 0.87 -36.49 27.85
C HIS A 729 2.30 -35.97 28.12
N TYR A 730 2.76 -34.96 27.40
CA TYR A 730 4.13 -34.44 27.51
C TYR A 730 4.12 -32.91 27.42
N LEU A 731 4.60 -32.26 28.49
CA LEU A 731 4.88 -30.82 28.67
C LEU A 731 3.76 -29.93 29.23
N LEU A 732 3.26 -30.29 30.41
CA LEU A 732 2.97 -29.28 31.46
C LEU A 732 3.58 -29.79 32.78
N SER A 733 4.89 -29.61 32.95
CA SER A 733 5.48 -29.66 34.29
C SER A 733 5.14 -28.35 34.99
N LYS A 734 4.06 -28.37 35.79
CA LYS A 734 3.90 -27.41 36.89
C LYS A 734 5.11 -27.54 37.79
N THR A 735 6.00 -26.55 37.79
CA THR A 735 6.95 -26.35 38.89
C THR A 735 6.16 -25.83 40.09
N ASN A 736 5.68 -26.76 40.90
CA ASN A 736 5.39 -26.50 42.30
C ASN A 736 6.74 -26.45 43.03
N ASP A 737 7.30 -25.26 43.25
CA ASP A 737 8.26 -25.06 44.32
C ASP A 737 7.47 -24.85 45.62
N ASP A 738 7.28 -25.97 46.31
CA ASP A 738 6.78 -26.01 47.68
C ASP A 738 7.97 -25.72 48.61
N HIS A 739 7.98 -24.53 49.22
CA HIS A 739 8.89 -24.22 50.31
C HIS A 739 8.50 -25.00 51.58
N SER A 740 9.21 -26.10 51.84
CA SER A 740 9.39 -26.61 53.20
C SER A 740 10.71 -27.38 53.34
N HIS A 741 11.74 -26.70 53.85
CA HIS A 741 12.55 -27.11 55.02
C HIS A 741 13.72 -26.18 55.28
#